data_AF-A0A670JV42-F1
#
_entry.id   AF-A0A670JV42-F1
#
_cell.length_a   1.000
_cell.length_b   1.000
_cell.length_c   1.000
_cell.angle_alpha   90.00
_cell.angle_beta   90.00
_cell.angle_gamma   90.00
#
_symmetry.space_group_name_H-M   'P 1'
#
loop_
_entity.id
_entity.type
_entity.pdbx_description
1 polymer ?
#
loop_
_entity_poly.entity_id
_entity_poly.type
_entity_poly.pdbx_seq_one_letter_code
_entity_poly.pdbx_strand_id
1 'polypeptide(L)'
;MLKPAVLKHRRTTLERVEKFISEIYFTDCNLRGRLFGASCPLASLSCFETSQRIPYEEAVRQEFRLVKVGDCFGSTWQTCWFKVDLSIPREWTGKEVHLLWESEGEGMIWRDGQPVQGLTREGEKTSYILTDNLKETDPHSLTLYVELACNGLFGAGKGSMIAPPDPDKKFSLQKAELVVFNRDVHELLVDFEILLDMAKLLGEENQRSFQALYTANRMVNLCDVANPSTFAAVHELACSVFGQKNGESQHVIHAMGHCHIDSAWLWPYDETIRKCARSWVTVIRLMEKNPEFTFVCSQAQQFEWVKNWYPGLYSTIQKFAKEGRFIPVGGTWVEMDGNLPSGESMVRQFLQGQRFFQQEFGKLCLEFWLPDTFGYSAQLPQVMNGCGIHRFLTQKLSWNLVNTFPHNTFVWEGIDGSQVLAHFPPADSYGLAGCVEEMLKTVKNNRDRGRVNHSAALFGFGDGGGGPTQKILDRLRRMKDTDGLPRVQMSTPDRLFTALEKEKAQLCTWVGELFLELHNGTYTTHGQIKKGNRECERLLHDVEVLSSFALAQKSSFQYPSAKLQHLWRLLLLNQFHDVLPGSCIQLVAEDAMRYYSGMNLPWPLREASRGPAPHILVVNTLPWKRTEVIPKAGPGGSKTLGANSFLNLPLQVDGSVIMKNGLVRVCLDTLGRVTSLCLMQPERESVPEGCCANQFVIFDDVPLYWDAWDVMDYHLETRKTVAHLLKPLEIIQPGGLRGSVTFSLQISEKSVLTQEVILDAACPHVRFQTQVRYACNLLWKLFPLLNTPIPVYVL
;
A
#
# COMPACT_ATOMS: atom_id res chain seq x y z
N MET A 1 -30.39 40.65 -41.06
CA MET A 1 -29.82 39.63 -41.97
C MET A 1 -29.23 38.50 -41.13
N LEU A 2 -29.66 37.26 -41.33
CA LEU A 2 -29.02 36.09 -40.72
C LEU A 2 -27.59 36.00 -41.28
N LYS A 3 -26.56 36.12 -40.43
CA LYS A 3 -25.19 35.81 -40.84
C LYS A 3 -25.17 34.34 -41.32
N PRO A 4 -24.61 34.03 -42.50
CA PRO A 4 -24.54 32.65 -42.98
C PRO A 4 -23.76 31.79 -41.97
N ALA A 5 -24.28 30.60 -41.68
CA ALA A 5 -23.59 29.65 -40.81
C ALA A 5 -22.32 29.16 -41.51
N VAL A 6 -21.15 29.49 -40.96
CA VAL A 6 -19.86 29.00 -41.45
C VAL A 6 -19.64 27.58 -40.94
N LEU A 7 -19.38 26.64 -41.85
CA LEU A 7 -19.00 25.28 -41.49
C LEU A 7 -17.68 25.31 -40.71
N LYS A 8 -17.69 24.81 -39.48
CA LYS A 8 -16.51 24.77 -38.61
C LYS A 8 -15.77 23.45 -38.80
N HIS A 9 -14.49 23.51 -39.14
CA HIS A 9 -13.64 22.32 -39.17
C HIS A 9 -13.38 21.83 -37.74
N ARG A 10 -13.60 20.54 -37.48
CA ARG A 10 -13.52 19.95 -36.13
C ARG A 10 -12.15 20.16 -35.50
N ARG A 11 -11.08 19.78 -36.21
CA ARG A 11 -9.70 19.90 -35.73
C ARG A 11 -9.32 21.32 -35.27
N THR A 12 -9.55 22.33 -36.12
CA THR A 12 -9.18 23.72 -35.78
C THR A 12 -10.02 24.28 -34.66
N THR A 13 -11.29 23.89 -34.57
CA THR A 13 -12.18 24.27 -33.46
C THR A 13 -11.70 23.67 -32.14
N LEU A 14 -11.28 22.41 -32.16
CA LEU A 14 -10.81 21.67 -30.99
C LEU A 14 -9.47 22.23 -30.51
N GLU A 15 -8.49 22.36 -31.40
CA GLU A 15 -7.18 22.95 -31.09
C GLU A 15 -7.34 24.39 -30.57
N ARG A 16 -8.29 25.17 -31.10
CA ARG A 16 -8.58 26.52 -30.59
C ARG A 16 -8.99 26.52 -29.12
N VAL A 17 -9.91 25.61 -28.74
CA VAL A 17 -10.35 25.48 -27.34
C VAL A 17 -9.20 25.00 -26.46
N GLU A 18 -8.43 24.00 -26.91
CA GLU A 18 -7.23 23.52 -26.21
C GLU A 18 -6.23 24.64 -25.90
N LYS A 19 -5.90 25.47 -26.90
CA LYS A 19 -4.94 26.56 -26.73
C LYS A 19 -5.48 27.66 -25.82
N PHE A 20 -6.81 27.84 -25.73
CA PHE A 20 -7.43 28.83 -24.86
C PHE A 20 -7.32 28.50 -23.36
N ILE A 21 -7.17 27.22 -23.01
CA ILE A 21 -7.01 26.75 -21.62
C ILE A 21 -5.62 26.15 -21.34
N SER A 22 -4.70 26.26 -22.31
CA SER A 22 -3.37 25.65 -22.25
C SER A 22 -2.50 26.24 -21.14
N GLU A 23 -1.75 25.39 -20.45
CA GLU A 23 -0.72 25.81 -19.49
C GLU A 23 0.58 26.28 -20.15
N ILE A 24 0.75 26.01 -21.44
CA ILE A 24 2.01 26.23 -22.16
C ILE A 24 1.88 27.32 -23.24
N TYR A 25 0.73 27.37 -23.90
CA TYR A 25 0.55 28.18 -25.10
C TYR A 25 -0.30 29.40 -24.82
N PHE A 26 0.18 30.57 -25.25
CA PHE A 26 -0.53 31.85 -25.14
C PHE A 26 -0.91 32.21 -23.70
N THR A 27 -0.12 31.78 -22.70
CA THR A 27 -0.39 32.05 -21.28
C THR A 27 -0.38 33.55 -20.94
N ASP A 28 0.16 34.38 -21.82
CA ASP A 28 0.09 35.84 -21.76
C ASP A 28 -1.32 36.38 -22.05
N CYS A 29 -2.16 35.64 -22.80
CA CYS A 29 -3.47 36.12 -23.27
C CYS A 29 -4.62 35.10 -23.21
N ASN A 30 -4.39 33.87 -22.79
CA ASN A 30 -5.41 32.84 -22.67
C ASN A 30 -6.10 32.87 -21.29
N LEU A 31 -7.10 32.00 -21.09
CA LEU A 31 -7.85 31.95 -19.83
C LEU A 31 -7.02 31.41 -18.66
N ARG A 32 -6.18 30.39 -18.90
CA ARG A 32 -5.36 29.74 -17.86
C ARG A 32 -4.38 30.73 -17.21
N GLY A 33 -3.78 31.60 -18.02
CA GLY A 33 -2.90 32.69 -17.57
C GLY A 33 -3.58 33.78 -16.75
N ARG A 34 -4.90 33.70 -16.53
CA ARG A 34 -5.67 34.58 -15.65
C ARG A 34 -6.09 33.91 -14.35
N LEU A 35 -5.69 32.66 -14.09
CA LEU A 35 -6.06 31.96 -12.86
C LEU A 35 -5.59 32.72 -11.61
N PHE A 36 -4.37 33.24 -11.67
CA PHE A 36 -3.81 34.13 -10.66
C PHE A 36 -3.75 35.55 -11.22
N GLY A 37 -4.31 36.51 -10.46
CA GLY A 37 -4.33 37.93 -10.77
C GLY A 37 -3.10 38.66 -10.25
N ALA A 38 -3.30 39.75 -9.52
CA ALA A 38 -2.22 40.48 -8.86
C ALA A 38 -1.45 39.57 -7.90
N SER A 39 -0.13 39.70 -7.85
CA SER A 39 0.73 39.02 -6.88
C SER A 39 1.66 39.99 -6.16
N CYS A 40 2.12 39.59 -4.97
CA CYS A 40 3.16 40.32 -4.25
C CYS A 40 4.07 39.35 -3.47
N PRO A 41 5.35 39.71 -3.25
CA PRO A 41 6.26 38.88 -2.47
C PRO A 41 5.83 38.78 -1.01
N LEU A 42 6.36 37.77 -0.32
CA LEU A 42 6.21 37.62 1.13
C LEU A 42 6.92 38.77 1.86
N ALA A 43 6.45 39.14 3.06
CA ALA A 43 7.08 40.18 3.86
C ALA A 43 8.44 39.73 4.41
N SER A 44 8.50 38.47 4.85
CA SER A 44 9.74 37.83 5.31
C SER A 44 9.63 36.31 5.13
N LEU A 45 10.76 35.67 4.83
CA LEU A 45 10.87 34.22 4.78
C LEU A 45 12.16 33.80 5.50
N SER A 46 12.02 32.88 6.45
CA SER A 46 13.14 32.36 7.21
C SER A 46 12.99 30.85 7.45
N CYS A 47 14.10 30.13 7.58
CA CYS A 47 14.14 28.67 7.65
C CYS A 47 14.97 28.19 8.84
N PHE A 48 14.53 27.08 9.43
CA PHE A 48 15.24 26.27 10.41
C PHE A 48 15.30 24.82 9.89
N GLU A 49 16.50 24.23 9.83
CA GLU A 49 16.72 22.87 9.34
C GLU A 49 17.08 21.92 10.49
N THR A 50 16.50 20.71 10.47
CA THR A 50 16.78 19.68 11.47
C THR A 50 16.74 18.28 10.86
N SER A 51 17.54 17.37 11.40
CA SER A 51 17.47 15.94 11.07
C SER A 51 16.37 15.19 11.83
N GLN A 52 15.71 15.85 12.79
CA GLN A 52 14.66 15.26 13.62
C GLN A 52 13.28 15.73 13.17
N ARG A 53 12.28 14.84 13.29
CA ARG A 53 10.86 15.15 13.08
C ARG A 53 10.28 15.70 14.39
N ILE A 54 10.54 16.98 14.68
CA ILE A 54 10.11 17.62 15.93
C ILE A 54 8.68 18.17 15.86
N PRO A 55 7.92 18.22 16.96
CA PRO A 55 6.60 18.85 17.02
C PRO A 55 6.63 20.36 16.76
N TYR A 56 5.48 20.92 16.38
CA TYR A 56 5.31 22.34 16.09
C TYR A 56 5.78 23.24 17.25
N GLU A 57 5.41 22.93 18.48
CA GLU A 57 5.72 23.76 19.66
C GLU A 57 7.22 23.88 19.93
N GLU A 58 7.98 22.88 19.53
CA GLU A 58 9.44 22.88 19.61
C GLU A 58 10.07 23.62 18.44
N ALA A 59 9.55 23.41 17.22
CA ALA A 59 10.06 24.02 16.00
C ALA A 59 9.96 25.55 16.01
N VAL A 60 8.82 26.11 16.44
CA VAL A 60 8.61 27.56 16.43
C VAL A 60 9.44 28.34 17.47
N ARG A 61 10.12 27.63 18.38
CA ARG A 61 11.04 28.21 19.37
C ARG A 61 12.49 28.25 18.91
N GLN A 62 12.78 27.63 17.76
CA GLN A 62 14.13 27.56 17.21
C GLN A 62 14.54 28.90 16.59
N GLU A 63 15.82 29.03 16.28
CA GLU A 63 16.36 30.18 15.57
C GLU A 63 16.18 29.99 14.06
N PHE A 64 15.38 30.86 13.44
CA PHE A 64 15.15 30.87 11.99
C PHE A 64 16.09 31.86 11.30
N ARG A 65 16.72 31.43 10.21
CA ARG A 65 17.63 32.26 9.41
C ARG A 65 16.95 32.74 8.14
N LEU A 66 17.20 33.97 7.71
CA LEU A 66 16.62 34.52 6.48
C LEU A 66 17.03 33.70 5.26
N VAL A 67 16.07 33.43 4.37
CA VAL A 67 16.24 32.69 3.12
C VAL A 67 15.43 33.35 2.00
N LYS A 68 15.70 32.96 0.75
CA LYS A 68 14.96 33.44 -0.43
C LYS A 68 14.44 32.28 -1.27
N VAL A 69 13.43 32.57 -2.08
CA VAL A 69 12.97 31.65 -3.12
C VAL A 69 14.13 31.37 -4.09
N GLY A 70 14.31 30.09 -4.44
CA GLY A 70 15.41 29.56 -5.22
C GLY A 70 16.55 28.95 -4.39
N ASP A 71 16.58 29.16 -3.08
CA ASP A 71 17.56 28.50 -2.20
C ASP A 71 17.28 26.99 -2.09
N CYS A 72 18.33 26.21 -1.81
CA CYS A 72 18.27 24.77 -1.59
C CYS A 72 18.51 24.45 -0.11
N PHE A 73 17.81 23.43 0.38
CA PHE A 73 17.73 23.05 1.79
C PHE A 73 17.82 21.53 1.94
N GLY A 74 18.23 21.12 3.14
CA GLY A 74 18.09 19.76 3.64
C GLY A 74 18.86 18.69 2.85
N SER A 75 19.13 17.56 3.47
CA SER A 75 19.38 16.30 2.77
C SER A 75 18.11 15.45 2.83
N THR A 76 18.07 14.34 2.10
CA THR A 76 16.93 13.43 2.14
C THR A 76 16.58 13.02 3.57
N TRP A 77 15.28 13.02 3.88
CA TRP A 77 14.68 12.76 5.21
C TRP A 77 14.86 13.84 6.27
N GLN A 78 15.57 14.94 6.00
CA GLN A 78 15.57 16.11 6.88
C GLN A 78 14.23 16.84 6.85
N THR A 79 14.03 17.71 7.84
CA THR A 79 12.85 18.58 7.93
C THR A 79 13.30 20.03 7.95
N CYS A 80 12.70 20.84 7.09
CA CYS A 80 12.91 22.29 7.03
C CYS A 80 11.64 22.99 7.49
N TRP A 81 11.72 23.74 8.57
CA TRP A 81 10.63 24.60 9.03
C TRP A 81 10.82 25.99 8.47
N PHE A 82 9.84 26.50 7.74
CA PHE A 82 9.80 27.86 7.26
C PHE A 82 8.87 28.69 8.12
N LYS A 83 9.34 29.85 8.60
CA LYS A 83 8.49 30.91 9.12
C LYS A 83 8.20 31.90 8.00
N VAL A 84 6.92 32.08 7.70
CA VAL A 84 6.40 32.82 6.55
C VAL A 84 5.62 34.02 7.07
N ASP A 85 6.20 35.21 6.96
CA ASP A 85 5.52 36.45 7.34
C ASP A 85 4.88 37.08 6.09
N LEU A 86 3.59 37.37 6.18
CA LEU A 86 2.73 37.81 5.09
C LEU A 86 2.30 39.25 5.32
N SER A 87 2.28 40.04 4.25
CA SER A 87 1.71 41.40 4.23
C SER A 87 0.73 41.52 3.06
N ILE A 88 -0.55 41.35 3.34
CA ILE A 88 -1.63 41.36 2.33
C ILE A 88 -1.96 42.80 1.94
N PRO A 89 -1.89 43.19 0.65
CA PRO A 89 -2.24 44.54 0.21
C PRO A 89 -3.70 44.92 0.53
N ARG A 90 -3.92 46.17 0.98
CA ARG A 90 -5.27 46.68 1.29
C ARG A 90 -6.17 46.79 0.06
N GLU A 91 -5.58 47.06 -1.10
CA GLU A 91 -6.30 47.10 -2.38
C GLU A 91 -6.94 45.77 -2.78
N TRP A 92 -6.57 44.65 -2.14
CA TRP A 92 -7.16 43.33 -2.41
C TRP A 92 -8.44 43.06 -1.60
N THR A 93 -8.96 44.06 -0.89
CA THR A 93 -10.26 43.96 -0.22
C THR A 93 -11.34 43.53 -1.21
N GLY A 94 -12.17 42.55 -0.84
CA GLY A 94 -13.17 41.95 -1.71
C GLY A 94 -12.66 40.81 -2.61
N LYS A 95 -11.39 40.42 -2.49
CA LYS A 95 -10.77 39.37 -3.33
C LYS A 95 -10.49 38.09 -2.54
N GLU A 96 -10.46 36.97 -3.26
CA GLU A 96 -9.94 35.69 -2.76
C GLU A 96 -8.41 35.73 -2.80
N VAL A 97 -7.74 35.45 -1.68
CA VAL A 97 -6.28 35.58 -1.53
C VAL A 97 -5.67 34.25 -1.13
N HIS A 98 -4.66 33.82 -1.87
CA HIS A 98 -3.93 32.57 -1.62
C HIS A 98 -2.47 32.84 -1.29
N LEU A 99 -1.88 31.96 -0.49
CA LEU A 99 -0.43 31.74 -0.46
C LEU A 99 -0.11 30.69 -1.53
N LEU A 100 0.66 31.07 -2.54
CA LEU A 100 1.20 30.16 -3.54
C LEU A 100 2.57 29.65 -3.05
N TRP A 101 2.74 28.33 -3.00
CA TRP A 101 3.92 27.65 -2.49
C TRP A 101 4.26 26.44 -3.36
N GLU A 102 5.42 26.48 -4.00
CA GLU A 102 5.96 25.37 -4.78
C GLU A 102 7.37 25.05 -4.28
N SER A 103 7.51 23.89 -3.66
CA SER A 103 8.80 23.38 -3.19
C SER A 103 9.00 21.96 -3.69
N GLU A 104 10.26 21.56 -3.84
CA GLU A 104 10.61 20.15 -3.87
C GLU A 104 10.40 19.57 -2.47
N GLY A 105 9.66 18.47 -2.41
CA GLY A 105 9.31 17.81 -1.17
C GLY A 105 7.88 18.11 -0.71
N GLU A 106 7.57 17.66 0.50
CA GLU A 106 6.20 17.62 1.00
C GLU A 106 5.99 18.56 2.18
N GLY A 107 5.10 19.55 2.04
CA GLY A 107 4.84 20.57 3.05
C GLY A 107 3.59 20.32 3.90
N MET A 108 3.60 20.78 5.15
CA MET A 108 2.43 20.98 6.00
C MET A 108 2.37 22.46 6.41
N ILE A 109 1.26 23.13 6.13
CA ILE A 109 1.01 24.47 6.66
C ILE A 109 0.46 24.36 8.08
N TRP A 110 1.03 25.17 8.96
CA TRP A 110 0.60 25.38 10.32
C TRP A 110 0.14 26.83 10.52
N ARG A 111 -1.04 26.98 11.12
CA ARG A 111 -1.64 28.27 11.48
C ARG A 111 -2.16 28.18 12.90
N ASP A 112 -1.79 29.13 13.74
CA ASP A 112 -2.23 29.20 15.14
C ASP A 112 -1.98 27.89 15.92
N GLY A 113 -0.86 27.22 15.63
CA GLY A 113 -0.49 25.94 16.27
C GLY A 113 -1.26 24.72 15.81
N GLN A 114 -2.05 24.82 14.74
CA GLN A 114 -2.78 23.69 14.17
C GLN A 114 -2.33 23.43 12.72
N PRO A 115 -2.24 22.16 12.29
CA PRO A 115 -2.08 21.86 10.88
C PRO A 115 -3.35 22.28 10.13
N VAL A 116 -3.20 22.85 8.95
CA VAL A 116 -4.34 23.37 8.17
C VAL A 116 -4.42 22.87 6.74
N GLN A 117 -3.29 22.55 6.09
CA GLN A 117 -3.27 22.00 4.75
C GLN A 117 -1.92 21.34 4.42
N GLY A 118 -1.95 20.20 3.71
CA GLY A 118 -0.77 19.64 3.08
C GLY A 118 -0.46 20.33 1.74
N LEU A 119 0.81 20.51 1.43
CA LEU A 119 1.32 21.07 0.17
C LEU A 119 2.20 20.04 -0.52
N THR A 120 1.91 19.73 -1.77
CA THR A 120 2.70 18.77 -2.56
C THR A 120 2.49 19.06 -4.03
N ARG A 121 3.58 19.24 -4.78
CA ARG A 121 3.51 19.59 -6.20
C ARG A 121 2.88 18.46 -7.02
N GLU A 122 3.33 17.23 -6.81
CA GLU A 122 2.83 16.03 -7.50
C GLU A 122 1.36 15.76 -7.20
N GLY A 123 0.87 16.17 -6.02
CA GLY A 123 -0.53 16.08 -5.62
C GLY A 123 -1.38 17.30 -6.01
N GLU A 124 -0.86 18.18 -6.88
CA GLU A 124 -1.50 19.43 -7.33
C GLU A 124 -1.96 20.36 -6.18
N LYS A 125 -1.21 20.38 -5.07
CA LYS A 125 -1.52 21.18 -3.87
C LYS A 125 -0.44 22.23 -3.67
N THR A 126 -0.43 23.21 -4.57
CA THR A 126 0.58 24.28 -4.58
C THR A 126 0.06 25.61 -4.04
N SER A 127 -1.23 25.73 -3.66
CA SER A 127 -1.75 26.94 -3.05
C SER A 127 -2.59 26.67 -1.80
N TYR A 128 -2.59 27.62 -0.88
CA TYR A 128 -3.40 27.62 0.33
C TYR A 128 -4.27 28.87 0.40
N ILE A 129 -5.55 28.65 0.66
CA ILE A 129 -6.54 29.72 0.73
C ILE A 129 -6.40 30.45 2.08
N LEU A 130 -5.96 31.71 2.05
CA LEU A 130 -5.88 32.53 3.27
C LEU A 130 -7.26 33.08 3.64
N THR A 131 -8.00 33.52 2.64
CA THR A 131 -9.39 33.97 2.73
C THR A 131 -10.09 33.81 1.38
N ASP A 132 -11.35 33.35 1.41
CA ASP A 132 -12.21 33.28 0.22
C ASP A 132 -12.69 34.69 -0.20
N ASN A 133 -12.63 35.67 0.71
CA ASN A 133 -13.01 37.06 0.46
C ASN A 133 -12.42 37.95 1.56
N LEU A 134 -11.36 38.71 1.23
CA LEU A 134 -10.67 39.60 2.17
C LEU A 134 -11.59 40.77 2.59
N LYS A 135 -11.94 40.82 3.88
CA LYS A 135 -12.72 41.91 4.47
C LYS A 135 -11.79 43.00 5.01
N GLU A 136 -12.29 44.23 5.12
CA GLU A 136 -11.53 45.35 5.72
C GLU A 136 -11.09 45.08 7.17
N THR A 137 -11.83 44.23 7.89
CA THR A 137 -11.55 43.84 9.28
C THR A 137 -10.59 42.66 9.39
N ASP A 138 -10.27 41.99 8.28
CA ASP A 138 -9.37 40.84 8.30
C ASP A 138 -7.92 41.31 8.54
N PRO A 139 -7.10 40.49 9.20
CA PRO A 139 -5.70 40.84 9.44
C PRO A 139 -4.92 40.89 8.12
N HIS A 140 -4.27 42.04 7.86
CA HIS A 140 -3.37 42.23 6.72
C HIS A 140 -1.94 41.76 6.99
N SER A 141 -1.59 41.48 8.25
CA SER A 141 -0.31 40.89 8.65
C SER A 141 -0.57 39.54 9.32
N LEU A 142 0.08 38.50 8.82
CA LEU A 142 -0.11 37.12 9.27
C LEU A 142 1.24 36.41 9.27
N THR A 143 1.47 35.55 10.27
CA THR A 143 2.62 34.64 10.30
C THR A 143 2.09 33.21 10.18
N LEU A 144 2.63 32.46 9.23
CA LEU A 144 2.40 31.02 9.08
C LEU A 144 3.71 30.27 9.24
N TYR A 145 3.60 28.96 9.47
CA TYR A 145 4.74 28.05 9.40
C TYR A 145 4.50 26.97 8.36
N VAL A 146 5.53 26.59 7.63
CA VAL A 146 5.50 25.46 6.69
C VAL A 146 6.55 24.44 7.13
N GLU A 147 6.10 23.26 7.55
CA GLU A 147 6.96 22.11 7.81
C GLU A 147 7.17 21.37 6.49
N LEU A 148 8.36 21.46 5.91
CA LEU A 148 8.75 20.78 4.68
C LEU A 148 9.56 19.52 5.00
N ALA A 149 9.05 18.36 4.59
CA ALA A 149 9.79 17.11 4.60
C ALA A 149 10.62 16.99 3.31
N CYS A 150 11.93 16.76 3.47
CA CYS A 150 12.88 16.59 2.37
C CYS A 150 12.76 15.19 1.73
N ASN A 151 11.62 14.94 1.11
CA ASN A 151 11.30 13.79 0.26
C ASN A 151 10.09 14.15 -0.61
N GLY A 152 10.02 13.63 -1.84
CA GLY A 152 8.83 13.79 -2.68
C GLY A 152 7.68 12.88 -2.23
N LEU A 153 6.56 12.94 -2.95
CA LEU A 153 5.38 12.11 -2.68
C LEU A 153 5.73 10.61 -2.58
N PHE A 154 6.61 10.15 -3.47
CA PHE A 154 7.10 8.76 -3.54
C PHE A 154 8.53 8.59 -3.00
N GLY A 155 8.94 9.38 -2.00
CA GLY A 155 10.28 9.29 -1.40
C GLY A 155 11.35 10.06 -2.19
N ALA A 156 12.56 9.49 -2.28
CA ALA A 156 13.74 10.21 -2.79
C ALA A 156 14.67 9.33 -3.65
N GLY A 157 14.11 8.40 -4.43
CA GLY A 157 14.87 7.49 -5.28
C GLY A 157 15.86 8.19 -6.22
N LYS A 158 17.06 7.60 -6.37
CA LYS A 158 18.14 8.15 -7.21
C LYS A 158 17.93 7.79 -8.69
N GLY A 159 17.47 8.75 -9.49
CA GLY A 159 17.31 8.60 -10.95
C GLY A 159 16.00 7.93 -11.40
N SER A 160 15.42 7.05 -10.58
CA SER A 160 14.07 6.50 -10.77
C SER A 160 13.33 6.41 -9.43
N MET A 161 12.00 6.26 -9.47
CA MET A 161 11.14 6.23 -8.29
C MET A 161 11.50 5.10 -7.31
N ILE A 162 11.70 3.88 -7.83
CA ILE A 162 11.93 2.68 -7.02
C ILE A 162 13.42 2.46 -6.67
N ALA A 163 14.32 3.29 -7.19
CA ALA A 163 15.73 3.18 -6.87
C ALA A 163 15.98 3.46 -5.38
N PRO A 164 17.09 2.96 -4.80
CA PRO A 164 17.51 3.35 -3.46
C PRO A 164 17.52 4.88 -3.30
N PRO A 165 17.08 5.40 -2.13
CA PRO A 165 16.99 6.84 -1.93
C PRO A 165 18.37 7.49 -2.03
N ASP A 166 18.45 8.66 -2.67
CA ASP A 166 19.67 9.46 -2.72
C ASP A 166 19.85 10.19 -1.38
N PRO A 167 20.81 9.82 -0.51
CA PRO A 167 20.94 10.43 0.81
C PRO A 167 21.30 11.92 0.74
N ASP A 168 21.96 12.35 -0.34
CA ASP A 168 22.53 13.70 -0.46
C ASP A 168 21.66 14.65 -1.29
N LYS A 169 20.48 14.22 -1.74
CA LYS A 169 19.57 15.06 -2.52
C LYS A 169 19.20 16.33 -1.74
N LYS A 170 19.37 17.47 -2.40
CA LYS A 170 18.94 18.79 -1.93
C LYS A 170 17.56 19.11 -2.48
N PHE A 171 16.82 19.94 -1.74
CA PHE A 171 15.44 20.31 -2.06
C PHE A 171 15.32 21.83 -2.15
N SER A 172 14.65 22.34 -3.18
CA SER A 172 14.54 23.78 -3.43
C SER A 172 13.13 24.32 -3.21
N LEU A 173 13.02 25.59 -2.78
CA LEU A 173 11.77 26.34 -2.80
C LEU A 173 11.69 27.14 -4.10
N GLN A 174 10.80 26.75 -5.00
CA GLN A 174 10.70 27.30 -6.35
C GLN A 174 9.75 28.51 -6.43
N LYS A 175 8.72 28.53 -5.58
CA LYS A 175 7.73 29.62 -5.56
C LYS A 175 7.21 29.85 -4.15
N ALA A 176 7.13 31.11 -3.74
CA ALA A 176 6.47 31.53 -2.50
C ALA A 176 6.02 33.00 -2.62
N GLU A 177 4.72 33.22 -2.84
CA GLU A 177 4.15 34.57 -3.01
C GLU A 177 2.67 34.61 -2.63
N LEU A 178 2.16 35.81 -2.37
CA LEU A 178 0.73 36.04 -2.21
C LEU A 178 0.12 36.34 -3.59
N VAL A 179 -1.05 35.76 -3.86
CA VAL A 179 -1.76 35.94 -5.14
C VAL A 179 -3.25 36.18 -4.92
N VAL A 180 -3.85 37.00 -5.78
CA VAL A 180 -5.30 37.05 -5.95
C VAL A 180 -5.73 35.87 -6.81
N PHE A 181 -6.58 34.99 -6.27
CA PHE A 181 -7.11 33.85 -7.00
C PHE A 181 -8.42 34.22 -7.70
N ASN A 182 -8.49 34.00 -9.02
CA ASN A 182 -9.69 34.29 -9.78
C ASN A 182 -10.59 33.06 -9.84
N ARG A 183 -11.50 32.94 -8.85
CA ARG A 183 -12.45 31.82 -8.71
C ARG A 183 -13.26 31.55 -9.98
N ASP A 184 -13.78 32.58 -10.62
CA ASP A 184 -14.56 32.44 -11.85
C ASP A 184 -13.74 31.85 -13.00
N VAL A 185 -12.44 32.20 -13.08
CA VAL A 185 -11.52 31.63 -14.08
C VAL A 185 -11.32 30.12 -13.83
N HIS A 186 -11.17 29.70 -12.56
CA HIS A 186 -11.10 28.28 -12.20
C HIS A 186 -12.35 27.52 -12.62
N GLU A 187 -13.55 28.03 -12.31
CA GLU A 187 -14.81 27.39 -12.71
C GLU A 187 -14.91 27.23 -14.24
N LEU A 188 -14.59 28.29 -14.99
CA LEU A 188 -14.58 28.23 -16.45
C LEU A 188 -13.56 27.24 -16.99
N LEU A 189 -12.36 27.16 -16.40
CA LEU A 189 -11.34 26.18 -16.80
C LEU A 189 -11.87 24.75 -16.63
N VAL A 190 -12.53 24.44 -15.52
CA VAL A 190 -13.15 23.12 -15.30
C VAL A 190 -14.24 22.86 -16.35
N ASP A 191 -15.09 23.84 -16.64
CA ASP A 191 -16.13 23.71 -17.67
C ASP A 191 -15.54 23.42 -19.06
N PHE A 192 -14.50 24.16 -19.44
CA PHE A 192 -13.80 23.96 -20.71
C PHE A 192 -13.11 22.60 -20.77
N GLU A 193 -12.45 22.16 -19.70
CA GLU A 193 -11.81 20.83 -19.62
C GLU A 193 -12.84 19.72 -19.89
N ILE A 194 -13.99 19.73 -19.20
CA ILE A 194 -15.01 18.70 -19.36
C ILE A 194 -15.62 18.73 -20.77
N LEU A 195 -15.98 19.90 -21.30
CA LEU A 195 -16.55 20.01 -22.65
C LEU A 195 -15.56 19.59 -23.74
N LEU A 196 -14.29 19.92 -23.57
CA LEU A 196 -13.23 19.53 -24.48
C LEU A 196 -13.00 18.02 -24.46
N ASP A 197 -12.99 17.41 -23.27
CA ASP A 197 -12.87 15.96 -23.15
C ASP A 197 -14.09 15.24 -23.74
N MET A 198 -15.31 15.74 -23.50
CA MET A 198 -16.51 15.22 -24.15
C MET A 198 -16.40 15.29 -25.68
N ALA A 199 -15.92 16.42 -26.22
CA ALA A 199 -15.70 16.58 -27.64
C ALA A 199 -14.68 15.57 -28.19
N LYS A 200 -13.60 15.29 -27.45
CA LYS A 200 -12.55 14.34 -27.86
C LYS A 200 -12.99 12.88 -27.76
N LEU A 201 -13.59 12.50 -26.64
CA LEU A 201 -13.69 11.11 -26.20
C LEU A 201 -15.01 10.43 -26.55
N LEU A 202 -16.08 11.19 -26.82
CA LEU A 202 -17.37 10.60 -27.22
C LEU A 202 -17.40 10.11 -28.68
N GLY A 203 -16.35 10.40 -29.45
CA GLY A 203 -16.22 10.02 -30.86
C GLY A 203 -16.92 10.98 -31.83
N GLU A 204 -16.50 10.93 -33.10
CA GLU A 204 -16.99 11.85 -34.14
C GLU A 204 -18.41 11.52 -34.61
N GLU A 205 -18.87 10.29 -34.45
CA GLU A 205 -20.26 9.90 -34.79
C GLU A 205 -21.28 10.35 -33.75
N ASN A 206 -20.83 10.90 -32.61
CA ASN A 206 -21.69 11.25 -31.48
C ASN A 206 -22.14 12.72 -31.54
N GLN A 207 -23.45 12.96 -31.58
CA GLN A 207 -24.02 14.31 -31.59
C GLN A 207 -23.60 15.16 -30.37
N ARG A 208 -23.46 14.54 -29.19
CA ARG A 208 -23.02 15.22 -27.96
C ARG A 208 -21.57 15.70 -28.05
N SER A 209 -20.71 14.99 -28.79
CA SER A 209 -19.33 15.43 -29.06
C SER A 209 -19.32 16.81 -29.75
N PHE A 210 -20.08 16.96 -30.84
CA PHE A 210 -20.15 18.22 -31.58
C PHE A 210 -20.88 19.33 -30.82
N GLN A 211 -21.93 19.01 -30.06
CA GLN A 211 -22.61 19.97 -29.20
C GLN A 211 -21.64 20.53 -28.14
N ALA A 212 -20.87 19.67 -27.46
CA ALA A 212 -19.86 20.09 -26.49
C ALA A 212 -18.78 20.96 -27.15
N LEU A 213 -18.24 20.54 -28.30
CA LEU A 213 -17.22 21.29 -29.05
C LEU A 213 -17.72 22.68 -29.48
N TYR A 214 -18.93 22.76 -30.01
CA TYR A 214 -19.50 24.02 -30.48
C TYR A 214 -19.88 24.94 -29.33
N THR A 215 -20.34 24.41 -28.21
CA THR A 215 -20.56 25.17 -26.98
C THR A 215 -19.23 25.72 -26.46
N ALA A 216 -18.19 24.89 -26.32
CA ALA A 216 -16.86 25.35 -25.91
C ALA A 216 -16.32 26.43 -26.86
N ASN A 217 -16.46 26.27 -28.17
CA ASN A 217 -16.07 27.33 -29.09
C ASN A 217 -16.90 28.62 -28.94
N ARG A 218 -18.19 28.53 -28.59
CA ARG A 218 -19.02 29.71 -28.29
C ARG A 218 -18.58 30.37 -26.98
N MET A 219 -18.19 29.59 -25.99
CA MET A 219 -17.58 30.09 -24.77
C MET A 219 -16.30 30.86 -25.08
N VAL A 220 -15.38 30.33 -25.92
CA VAL A 220 -14.18 31.08 -26.36
C VAL A 220 -14.54 32.38 -27.08
N ASN A 221 -15.61 32.41 -27.87
CA ASN A 221 -16.04 33.64 -28.56
C ASN A 221 -16.56 34.72 -27.60
N LEU A 222 -17.20 34.31 -26.51
CA LEU A 222 -17.85 35.20 -25.56
C LEU A 222 -16.90 35.63 -24.42
N CYS A 223 -15.93 34.78 -24.09
CA CYS A 223 -15.02 34.98 -22.99
C CYS A 223 -13.98 36.04 -23.33
N ASP A 224 -14.20 37.26 -22.83
CA ASP A 224 -13.16 38.27 -22.79
C ASP A 224 -12.38 38.10 -21.48
N VAL A 225 -11.17 37.54 -21.59
CA VAL A 225 -10.29 37.25 -20.44
C VAL A 225 -9.86 38.51 -19.68
N ALA A 226 -10.00 39.70 -20.28
CA ALA A 226 -9.73 40.99 -19.63
C ALA A 226 -10.97 41.60 -18.96
N ASN A 227 -12.16 41.06 -19.22
CA ASN A 227 -13.43 41.58 -18.72
C ASN A 227 -14.24 40.50 -17.99
N PRO A 228 -14.10 40.41 -16.64
CA PRO A 228 -14.81 39.42 -15.82
C PRO A 228 -16.34 39.46 -15.92
N SER A 229 -16.93 40.57 -16.36
CA SER A 229 -18.40 40.64 -16.56
C SER A 229 -18.91 39.66 -17.60
N THR A 230 -18.03 39.14 -18.47
CA THR A 230 -18.39 38.11 -19.46
C THR A 230 -18.48 36.71 -18.84
N PHE A 231 -17.82 36.44 -17.72
CA PHE A 231 -17.62 35.08 -17.21
C PHE A 231 -18.91 34.37 -16.82
N ALA A 232 -19.85 35.08 -16.18
CA ALA A 232 -21.15 34.51 -15.83
C ALA A 232 -21.91 34.02 -17.09
N ALA A 233 -21.91 34.82 -18.15
CA ALA A 233 -22.57 34.44 -19.41
C ALA A 233 -21.85 33.29 -20.13
N VAL A 234 -20.53 33.17 -19.99
CA VAL A 234 -19.75 32.04 -20.50
C VAL A 234 -20.07 30.77 -19.72
N HIS A 235 -20.15 30.85 -18.40
CA HIS A 235 -20.51 29.72 -17.53
C HIS A 235 -21.92 29.19 -17.83
N GLU A 236 -22.89 30.08 -18.05
CA GLU A 236 -24.26 29.71 -18.44
C GLU A 236 -24.31 28.87 -19.73
N LEU A 237 -23.41 29.12 -20.70
CA LEU A 237 -23.31 28.29 -21.90
C LEU A 237 -22.91 26.86 -21.56
N ALA A 238 -21.96 26.66 -20.64
CA ALA A 238 -21.54 25.34 -20.18
C ALA A 238 -22.67 24.66 -19.39
N CYS A 239 -23.32 25.39 -18.48
CA CYS A 239 -24.48 24.91 -17.72
C CYS A 239 -25.61 24.42 -18.62
N SER A 240 -25.81 25.01 -19.80
CA SER A 240 -26.80 24.52 -20.77
C SER A 240 -26.51 23.11 -21.30
N VAL A 241 -25.23 22.69 -21.30
CA VAL A 241 -24.82 21.32 -21.68
C VAL A 241 -24.90 20.39 -20.46
N PHE A 242 -24.34 20.80 -19.32
CA PHE A 242 -24.31 20.00 -18.10
C PHE A 242 -25.68 19.83 -17.43
N GLY A 243 -26.63 20.74 -17.69
CA GLY A 243 -28.00 20.64 -17.21
C GLY A 243 -28.88 19.66 -17.98
N GLN A 244 -28.42 19.17 -19.14
CA GLN A 244 -29.14 18.12 -19.89
C GLN A 244 -28.87 16.78 -19.24
N LYS A 245 -29.92 16.09 -18.81
CA LYS A 245 -29.84 14.88 -17.99
C LYS A 245 -29.85 13.59 -18.80
N ASN A 246 -29.22 12.56 -18.26
CA ASN A 246 -29.30 11.21 -18.80
C ASN A 246 -30.70 10.59 -18.62
N GLY A 247 -30.99 9.57 -19.43
CA GLY A 247 -32.12 8.65 -19.20
C GLY A 247 -31.92 7.77 -17.96
N GLU A 248 -32.98 7.08 -17.55
CA GLU A 248 -32.99 6.27 -16.31
C GLU A 248 -32.05 5.05 -16.35
N SER A 249 -31.79 4.50 -17.53
CA SER A 249 -30.94 3.30 -17.72
C SER A 249 -29.44 3.59 -17.71
N GLN A 250 -29.04 4.85 -17.51
CA GLN A 250 -27.63 5.24 -17.56
C GLN A 250 -26.83 4.56 -16.44
N HIS A 251 -25.63 4.08 -16.78
CA HIS A 251 -24.72 3.47 -15.81
C HIS A 251 -24.36 4.45 -14.68
N VAL A 252 -24.34 3.95 -13.44
CA VAL A 252 -24.09 4.75 -12.24
C VAL A 252 -22.72 4.44 -11.64
N ILE A 253 -21.86 5.44 -11.65
CA ILE A 253 -20.55 5.42 -11.01
C ILE A 253 -20.67 5.99 -9.59
N HIS A 254 -20.34 5.16 -8.61
CA HIS A 254 -20.27 5.50 -7.19
C HIS A 254 -18.87 6.03 -6.87
N ALA A 255 -18.71 7.35 -6.93
CA ALA A 255 -17.46 8.03 -6.67
C ALA A 255 -17.23 8.20 -5.16
N MET A 256 -16.06 7.81 -4.67
CA MET A 256 -15.64 7.94 -3.27
C MET A 256 -14.24 8.53 -3.21
N GLY A 257 -14.08 9.60 -2.42
CA GLY A 257 -12.75 10.15 -2.19
C GLY A 257 -11.88 9.13 -1.49
N HIS A 258 -10.66 8.93 -1.95
CA HIS A 258 -9.75 7.94 -1.44
C HIS A 258 -8.34 8.54 -1.33
N CYS A 259 -7.57 8.08 -0.36
CA CYS A 259 -6.17 8.41 -0.22
C CYS A 259 -5.48 7.17 0.31
N HIS A 260 -5.00 6.35 -0.61
CA HIS A 260 -4.11 5.25 -0.26
C HIS A 260 -2.79 5.84 0.24
N ILE A 261 -2.33 5.40 1.40
CA ILE A 261 -1.04 5.80 1.96
C ILE A 261 -0.37 4.52 2.41
N ASP A 262 0.80 4.24 1.84
CA ASP A 262 1.57 3.09 2.24
C ASP A 262 2.14 3.30 3.64
N SER A 263 1.88 2.34 4.53
CA SER A 263 2.33 2.43 5.92
C SER A 263 3.85 2.54 6.00
N ALA A 264 4.55 1.82 5.12
CA ALA A 264 5.95 2.06 4.78
C ALA A 264 6.24 1.41 3.42
N TRP A 265 6.88 2.15 2.52
CA TRP A 265 7.26 1.67 1.18
C TRP A 265 8.60 2.28 0.76
N LEU A 266 8.54 3.47 0.16
CA LEU A 266 9.71 4.26 -0.24
C LEU A 266 10.11 5.31 0.83
N TRP A 267 9.49 5.25 2.00
CA TRP A 267 9.74 6.07 3.18
C TRP A 267 9.51 5.24 4.46
N PRO A 268 10.13 5.63 5.60
CA PRO A 268 9.96 4.93 6.87
C PRO A 268 8.60 5.23 7.52
N TYR A 269 8.20 4.40 8.50
CA TYR A 269 6.93 4.52 9.21
C TYR A 269 6.68 5.91 9.80
N ASP A 270 7.66 6.58 10.42
CA ASP A 270 7.39 7.91 11.00
C ASP A 270 7.14 9.00 9.96
N GLU A 271 7.54 8.82 8.69
CA GLU A 271 7.11 9.75 7.63
C GLU A 271 5.62 9.59 7.32
N THR A 272 5.12 8.35 7.37
CA THR A 272 3.71 8.06 7.13
C THR A 272 2.81 8.78 8.14
N ILE A 273 3.24 8.93 9.38
CA ILE A 273 2.50 9.68 10.40
C ILE A 273 2.22 11.11 9.91
N ARG A 274 3.22 11.77 9.34
CA ARG A 274 3.10 13.13 8.76
C ARG A 274 2.29 13.12 7.46
N LYS A 275 2.49 12.12 6.59
CA LYS A 275 1.71 11.94 5.34
C LYS A 275 0.20 11.82 5.63
N CYS A 276 -0.17 11.04 6.64
CA CYS A 276 -1.57 10.91 7.09
C CYS A 276 -2.13 12.27 7.51
N ALA A 277 -1.42 12.99 8.38
CA ALA A 277 -1.86 14.30 8.83
C ALA A 277 -2.03 15.30 7.67
N ARG A 278 -1.03 15.41 6.78
CA ARG A 278 -1.02 16.32 5.61
C ARG A 278 -2.18 16.03 4.66
N SER A 279 -2.44 14.75 4.42
CA SER A 279 -3.51 14.30 3.52
C SER A 279 -4.88 14.55 4.15
N TRP A 280 -5.08 14.13 5.40
CA TRP A 280 -6.39 14.15 6.02
C TRP A 280 -6.82 15.54 6.46
N VAL A 281 -5.90 16.42 6.87
CA VAL A 281 -6.27 17.83 7.13
C VAL A 281 -6.79 18.51 5.87
N THR A 282 -6.20 18.21 4.70
CA THR A 282 -6.67 18.71 3.42
C THR A 282 -8.07 18.18 3.08
N VAL A 283 -8.29 16.88 3.32
CA VAL A 283 -9.62 16.26 3.15
C VAL A 283 -10.67 16.91 4.05
N ILE A 284 -10.34 17.20 5.31
CA ILE A 284 -11.24 17.91 6.23
C ILE A 284 -11.62 19.29 5.67
N ARG A 285 -10.66 20.06 5.14
CA ARG A 285 -10.97 21.36 4.51
C ARG A 285 -11.88 21.24 3.30
N LEU A 286 -11.71 20.19 2.49
CA LEU A 286 -12.63 19.90 1.39
C LEU A 286 -14.03 19.55 1.91
N MET A 287 -14.14 18.78 3.00
CA MET A 287 -15.43 18.43 3.60
C MET A 287 -16.18 19.64 4.15
N GLU A 288 -15.47 20.59 4.77
CA GLU A 288 -16.06 21.84 5.25
C GLU A 288 -16.72 22.64 4.12
N LYS A 289 -16.11 22.66 2.93
CA LYS A 289 -16.62 23.41 1.77
C LYS A 289 -17.62 22.64 0.90
N ASN A 290 -17.60 21.31 0.92
CA ASN A 290 -18.37 20.48 -0.02
C ASN A 290 -19.28 19.48 0.72
N PRO A 291 -20.54 19.82 1.07
CA PRO A 291 -21.40 18.99 1.91
C PRO A 291 -21.69 17.57 1.38
N GLU A 292 -21.72 17.37 0.06
CA GLU A 292 -21.94 16.06 -0.57
C GLU A 292 -20.69 15.16 -0.60
N PHE A 293 -19.50 15.70 -0.27
CA PHE A 293 -18.24 14.97 -0.36
C PHE A 293 -18.13 13.89 0.72
N THR A 294 -17.78 12.68 0.27
CA THR A 294 -17.47 11.51 1.08
C THR A 294 -16.05 11.03 0.80
N PHE A 295 -15.39 10.55 1.85
CA PHE A 295 -14.02 10.06 1.82
C PHE A 295 -13.93 8.73 2.58
N VAL A 296 -13.18 7.77 2.03
CA VAL A 296 -12.94 6.46 2.64
C VAL A 296 -11.47 6.31 3.03
N CYS A 297 -11.21 5.66 4.17
CA CYS A 297 -9.86 5.41 4.68
C CYS A 297 -9.81 4.09 5.45
N SER A 298 -8.83 3.24 5.14
CA SER A 298 -8.80 1.81 5.45
C SER A 298 -8.09 1.41 6.74
N GLN A 299 -6.90 1.98 7.00
CA GLN A 299 -5.93 1.39 7.92
C GLN A 299 -6.10 1.90 9.36
N ALA A 300 -6.54 1.04 10.30
CA ALA A 300 -6.72 1.43 11.70
C ALA A 300 -5.42 1.94 12.37
N GLN A 301 -4.25 1.39 12.01
CA GLN A 301 -2.96 1.87 12.50
C GLN A 301 -2.72 3.35 12.19
N GLN A 302 -3.13 3.83 11.01
CA GLN A 302 -2.97 5.23 10.62
C GLN A 302 -3.85 6.15 11.45
N PHE A 303 -5.08 5.72 11.77
CA PHE A 303 -5.94 6.44 12.70
C PHE A 303 -5.33 6.51 14.09
N GLU A 304 -4.74 5.42 14.58
CA GLU A 304 -4.05 5.42 15.87
C GLU A 304 -2.86 6.40 15.89
N TRP A 305 -2.06 6.47 14.81
CA TRP A 305 -0.99 7.44 14.71
C TRP A 305 -1.51 8.88 14.72
N VAL A 306 -2.53 9.20 13.93
CA VAL A 306 -3.11 10.55 13.90
C VAL A 306 -3.77 10.91 15.24
N LYS A 307 -4.42 9.96 15.90
CA LYS A 307 -4.95 10.15 17.27
C LYS A 307 -3.87 10.55 18.26
N ASN A 308 -2.71 9.89 18.20
CA ASN A 308 -1.63 10.10 19.16
C ASN A 308 -0.82 11.38 18.87
N TRP A 309 -0.58 11.70 17.58
CA TRP A 309 0.29 12.81 17.18
C TRP A 309 -0.45 14.10 16.80
N TYR A 310 -1.71 14.00 16.38
CA TYR A 310 -2.54 15.12 15.93
C TYR A 310 -3.97 15.06 16.51
N PRO A 311 -4.14 15.09 17.84
CA PRO A 311 -5.43 14.86 18.50
C PRO A 311 -6.53 15.86 18.10
N GLY A 312 -6.18 17.10 17.76
CA GLY A 312 -7.12 18.11 17.26
C GLY A 312 -7.69 17.75 15.88
N LEU A 313 -6.84 17.29 14.96
CA LEU A 313 -7.26 16.76 13.66
C LEU A 313 -8.13 15.51 13.84
N TYR A 314 -7.70 14.59 14.70
CA TYR A 314 -8.44 13.35 15.00
C TYR A 314 -9.86 13.62 15.51
N SER A 315 -10.02 14.58 16.43
CA SER A 315 -11.33 15.00 16.94
C SER A 315 -12.27 15.49 15.82
N THR A 316 -11.71 16.19 14.84
CA THR A 316 -12.46 16.67 13.66
C THR A 316 -12.82 15.51 12.72
N ILE A 317 -11.92 14.54 12.54
CA ILE A 317 -12.21 13.29 11.80
C ILE A 317 -13.38 12.54 12.45
N GLN A 318 -13.38 12.38 13.78
CA GLN A 318 -14.48 11.73 14.51
C GLN A 318 -15.83 12.43 14.28
N LYS A 319 -15.84 13.78 14.21
CA LYS A 319 -17.04 14.54 13.88
C LYS A 319 -17.57 14.18 12.48
N PHE A 320 -16.74 14.25 11.44
CA PHE A 320 -17.18 13.91 10.08
C PHE A 320 -17.47 12.42 9.89
N ALA A 321 -16.85 11.54 10.68
CA ALA A 321 -17.19 10.12 10.72
C ALA A 321 -18.58 9.86 11.31
N LYS A 322 -18.95 10.59 12.37
CA LYS A 322 -20.31 10.56 12.91
C LYS A 322 -21.35 11.07 11.91
N GLU A 323 -21.00 12.06 11.10
CA GLU A 323 -21.82 12.55 9.98
C GLU A 323 -21.90 11.57 8.79
N GLY A 324 -21.10 10.50 8.78
CA GLY A 324 -21.07 9.51 7.70
C GLY A 324 -20.32 9.98 6.45
N ARG A 325 -19.41 10.95 6.58
CA ARG A 325 -18.70 11.58 5.46
C ARG A 325 -17.21 11.22 5.42
N PHE A 326 -16.57 11.06 6.58
CA PHE A 326 -15.25 10.44 6.70
C PHE A 326 -15.46 8.99 7.15
N ILE A 327 -15.27 8.04 6.25
CA ILE A 327 -15.76 6.67 6.43
C ILE A 327 -14.56 5.74 6.66
N PRO A 328 -14.38 5.20 7.88
CA PRO A 328 -13.46 4.10 8.10
C PRO A 328 -13.94 2.85 7.34
N VAL A 329 -13.07 2.25 6.53
CA VAL A 329 -13.36 1.05 5.72
C VAL A 329 -12.36 -0.06 6.01
N GLY A 330 -12.58 -1.25 5.46
CA GLY A 330 -11.62 -2.36 5.47
C GLY A 330 -11.64 -3.25 6.71
N GLY A 331 -11.78 -2.66 7.90
CA GLY A 331 -11.92 -3.43 9.14
C GLY A 331 -10.64 -4.14 9.62
N THR A 332 -9.47 -3.84 9.04
CA THR A 332 -8.18 -4.44 9.41
C THR A 332 -7.23 -3.45 10.09
N TRP A 333 -6.18 -3.97 10.75
CA TRP A 333 -5.16 -3.12 11.39
C TRP A 333 -4.36 -2.33 10.36
N VAL A 334 -3.90 -3.01 9.31
CA VAL A 334 -3.28 -2.43 8.12
C VAL A 334 -3.87 -3.05 6.84
N GLU A 335 -3.53 -2.49 5.69
CA GLU A 335 -3.74 -3.16 4.39
C GLU A 335 -2.67 -4.24 4.25
N MET A 336 -2.99 -5.43 4.75
CA MET A 336 -2.07 -6.57 4.88
C MET A 336 -1.78 -7.26 3.55
N ASP A 337 -0.64 -7.94 3.45
CA ASP A 337 -0.42 -8.91 2.39
C ASP A 337 -1.46 -10.06 2.43
N GLY A 338 -1.91 -10.49 1.26
CA GLY A 338 -3.02 -11.44 1.11
C GLY A 338 -2.61 -12.91 1.15
N ASN A 339 -1.31 -13.21 1.23
CA ASN A 339 -0.76 -14.56 1.02
C ASN A 339 0.18 -15.02 2.14
N LEU A 340 1.15 -14.19 2.54
CA LEU A 340 2.24 -14.54 3.43
C LEU A 340 1.87 -14.65 4.93
N PRO A 341 0.97 -13.83 5.49
CA PRO A 341 0.56 -13.96 6.89
C PRO A 341 -0.03 -15.33 7.20
N SER A 342 0.14 -15.83 8.43
CA SER A 342 -0.62 -17.00 8.89
C SER A 342 -2.13 -16.70 8.95
N GLY A 343 -2.95 -17.75 8.93
CA GLY A 343 -4.41 -17.59 9.11
C GLY A 343 -4.77 -16.91 10.44
N GLU A 344 -4.05 -17.18 11.53
CA GLU A 344 -4.24 -16.48 12.80
C GLU A 344 -3.90 -15.00 12.67
N SER A 345 -2.80 -14.65 11.99
CA SER A 345 -2.47 -13.24 11.72
C SER A 345 -3.57 -12.53 10.92
N MET A 346 -4.16 -13.18 9.90
CA MET A 346 -5.29 -12.62 9.15
C MET A 346 -6.50 -12.37 10.06
N VAL A 347 -6.83 -13.31 10.95
CA VAL A 347 -7.88 -13.12 11.97
C VAL A 347 -7.53 -11.96 12.91
N ARG A 348 -6.27 -11.84 13.33
CA ARG A 348 -5.80 -10.75 14.21
C ARG A 348 -5.83 -9.38 13.53
N GLN A 349 -5.60 -9.31 12.22
CA GLN A 349 -5.76 -8.10 11.41
C GLN A 349 -7.18 -7.57 11.54
N PHE A 350 -8.18 -8.42 11.28
CA PHE A 350 -9.60 -8.06 11.46
C PHE A 350 -9.93 -7.76 12.91
N LEU A 351 -9.50 -8.60 13.86
CA LEU A 351 -9.81 -8.41 15.28
C LEU A 351 -9.30 -7.05 15.80
N GLN A 352 -8.06 -6.67 15.47
CA GLN A 352 -7.49 -5.40 15.91
C GLN A 352 -8.14 -4.20 15.20
N GLY A 353 -8.36 -4.30 13.89
CA GLY A 353 -9.01 -3.25 13.10
C GLY A 353 -10.45 -3.00 13.51
N GLN A 354 -11.28 -4.05 13.48
CA GLN A 354 -12.69 -3.99 13.92
C GLN A 354 -12.83 -3.48 15.35
N ARG A 355 -12.00 -3.97 16.28
CA ARG A 355 -12.03 -3.50 17.67
C ARG A 355 -11.70 -2.01 17.77
N PHE A 356 -10.69 -1.54 17.03
CA PHE A 356 -10.34 -0.11 17.01
C PHE A 356 -11.51 0.72 16.46
N PHE A 357 -12.08 0.36 15.31
CA PHE A 357 -13.19 1.11 14.73
C PHE A 357 -14.45 1.09 15.60
N GLN A 358 -14.76 -0.03 16.24
CA GLN A 358 -15.87 -0.11 17.18
C GLN A 358 -15.67 0.78 18.40
N GLN A 359 -14.44 0.86 18.93
CA GLN A 359 -14.11 1.69 20.08
C GLN A 359 -14.11 3.19 19.75
N GLU A 360 -13.57 3.56 18.60
CA GLU A 360 -13.31 4.96 18.25
C GLU A 360 -14.44 5.62 17.46
N PHE A 361 -15.20 4.84 16.68
CA PHE A 361 -16.26 5.34 15.80
C PHE A 361 -17.62 4.66 16.03
N GLY A 362 -17.69 3.65 16.91
CA GLY A 362 -18.93 2.98 17.27
C GLY A 362 -19.48 2.05 16.18
N LYS A 363 -18.69 1.70 15.17
CA LYS A 363 -19.11 0.88 14.02
C LYS A 363 -18.08 -0.18 13.68
N LEU A 364 -18.58 -1.31 13.18
CA LEU A 364 -17.81 -2.33 12.48
C LEU A 364 -17.91 -2.08 10.98
N CYS A 365 -16.82 -2.36 10.25
CA CYS A 365 -16.85 -2.40 8.79
C CYS A 365 -17.59 -3.66 8.33
N LEU A 366 -18.27 -3.59 7.19
CA LEU A 366 -18.93 -4.74 6.54
C LEU A 366 -18.17 -5.21 5.30
N GLU A 367 -17.23 -4.41 4.86
CA GLU A 367 -16.40 -4.57 3.69
C GLU A 367 -14.92 -4.65 4.06
N PHE A 368 -14.21 -5.58 3.43
CA PHE A 368 -12.76 -5.60 3.39
C PHE A 368 -12.27 -4.79 2.20
N TRP A 369 -11.30 -3.92 2.43
CA TRP A 369 -10.83 -2.90 1.49
C TRP A 369 -9.33 -3.05 1.32
N LEU A 370 -8.93 -3.67 0.21
CA LEU A 370 -7.55 -4.09 -0.01
C LEU A 370 -7.12 -3.84 -1.48
N PRO A 371 -7.07 -2.56 -1.91
CA PRO A 371 -6.84 -2.20 -3.30
C PRO A 371 -5.48 -2.65 -3.83
N ASP A 372 -4.40 -2.60 -3.03
CA ASP A 372 -3.03 -2.73 -3.56
C ASP A 372 -2.29 -4.02 -3.20
N THR A 373 -2.96 -5.02 -2.65
CA THR A 373 -2.32 -6.28 -2.25
C THR A 373 -1.97 -7.23 -3.41
N PHE A 374 -0.83 -7.93 -3.28
CA PHE A 374 -0.25 -8.77 -4.32
C PHE A 374 -0.81 -10.21 -4.32
N GLY A 375 -2.10 -10.33 -4.64
CA GLY A 375 -2.83 -11.61 -4.68
C GLY A 375 -3.57 -11.94 -3.38
N TYR A 376 -4.52 -12.88 -3.43
CA TYR A 376 -5.44 -13.13 -2.32
C TYR A 376 -5.70 -14.61 -2.09
N SER A 377 -5.39 -15.06 -0.86
CA SER A 377 -5.61 -16.44 -0.41
C SER A 377 -7.05 -16.92 -0.57
N ALA A 378 -7.19 -18.17 -1.01
CA ALA A 378 -8.44 -18.85 -1.25
C ALA A 378 -9.33 -19.06 0.00
N GLN A 379 -8.81 -18.80 1.20
CA GLN A 379 -9.55 -18.91 2.47
C GLN A 379 -10.06 -17.57 3.00
N LEU A 380 -9.71 -16.44 2.38
CA LEU A 380 -10.15 -15.13 2.85
C LEU A 380 -11.67 -14.98 2.95
N PRO A 381 -12.51 -15.52 2.04
CA PRO A 381 -13.97 -15.45 2.20
C PRO A 381 -14.48 -16.05 3.52
N GLN A 382 -13.89 -17.15 3.98
CA GLN A 382 -14.22 -17.77 5.26
C GLN A 382 -13.81 -16.88 6.44
N VAL A 383 -12.57 -16.37 6.42
CA VAL A 383 -12.04 -15.49 7.47
C VAL A 383 -12.87 -14.21 7.56
N MET A 384 -13.20 -13.61 6.42
CA MET A 384 -14.04 -12.41 6.32
C MET A 384 -15.41 -12.65 6.96
N ASN A 385 -16.11 -13.72 6.57
CA ASN A 385 -17.41 -14.06 7.14
C ASN A 385 -17.34 -14.29 8.66
N GLY A 386 -16.30 -14.98 9.14
CA GLY A 386 -16.05 -15.18 10.58
C GLY A 386 -15.82 -13.88 11.35
N CYS A 387 -15.41 -12.81 10.67
CA CYS A 387 -15.19 -11.48 11.23
C CYS A 387 -16.34 -10.49 10.96
N GLY A 388 -17.48 -10.97 10.44
CA GLY A 388 -18.64 -10.14 10.11
C GLY A 388 -18.49 -9.29 8.85
N ILE A 389 -17.54 -9.62 7.97
CA ILE A 389 -17.29 -8.96 6.71
C ILE A 389 -17.88 -9.80 5.57
N HIS A 390 -18.72 -9.19 4.72
CA HIS A 390 -19.43 -9.89 3.64
C HIS A 390 -19.20 -9.26 2.25
N ARG A 391 -18.45 -8.15 2.20
CA ARG A 391 -18.16 -7.37 1.01
C ARG A 391 -16.64 -7.27 0.83
N PHE A 392 -16.17 -7.24 -0.41
CA PHE A 392 -14.73 -7.14 -0.73
C PHE A 392 -14.49 -6.12 -1.83
N LEU A 393 -13.54 -5.21 -1.62
CA LEU A 393 -13.02 -4.33 -2.64
C LEU A 393 -11.51 -4.48 -2.81
N THR A 394 -11.07 -4.66 -4.06
CA THR A 394 -9.66 -4.73 -4.48
C THR A 394 -9.44 -3.89 -5.74
N GLN A 395 -8.19 -3.69 -6.19
CA GLN A 395 -7.83 -3.12 -7.49
C GLN A 395 -6.76 -3.95 -8.22
N LYS A 396 -5.77 -4.52 -7.51
CA LYS A 396 -4.55 -5.09 -8.12
C LYS A 396 -4.78 -6.19 -9.15
N LEU A 397 -5.91 -6.90 -9.12
CA LEU A 397 -6.26 -7.90 -10.14
C LEU A 397 -6.36 -7.31 -11.57
N SER A 398 -6.54 -5.99 -11.72
CA SER A 398 -6.49 -5.35 -13.04
C SER A 398 -5.08 -5.29 -13.64
N TRP A 399 -4.04 -5.69 -12.90
CA TRP A 399 -2.63 -5.68 -13.31
C TRP A 399 -2.11 -7.05 -13.74
N ASN A 400 -2.97 -8.07 -13.85
CA ASN A 400 -2.55 -9.37 -14.39
C ASN A 400 -1.83 -9.21 -15.74
N LEU A 401 -0.64 -9.80 -15.84
CA LEU A 401 0.24 -9.64 -16.99
C LEU A 401 -0.27 -10.38 -18.22
N VAL A 402 -0.84 -11.58 -18.04
CA VAL A 402 -1.23 -12.47 -19.14
C VAL A 402 -2.74 -12.50 -19.32
N ASN A 403 -3.49 -12.81 -18.27
CA ASN A 403 -4.93 -12.99 -18.34
C ASN A 403 -5.67 -11.84 -17.66
N THR A 404 -6.39 -11.05 -18.45
CA THR A 404 -7.34 -10.09 -17.88
C THR A 404 -8.42 -10.83 -17.08
N PHE A 405 -8.58 -10.47 -15.80
CA PHE A 405 -9.57 -11.11 -14.95
C PHE A 405 -11.00 -10.95 -15.51
N PRO A 406 -11.84 -12.00 -15.48
CA PRO A 406 -13.06 -12.04 -16.30
C PRO A 406 -14.26 -11.24 -15.78
N HIS A 407 -14.21 -10.74 -14.55
CA HIS A 407 -15.33 -10.04 -13.88
C HIS A 407 -14.84 -8.75 -13.21
N ASN A 408 -15.68 -7.75 -13.02
CA ASN A 408 -15.42 -6.64 -12.08
C ASN A 408 -16.32 -6.75 -10.84
N THR A 409 -17.45 -7.44 -10.94
CA THR A 409 -18.35 -7.72 -9.82
C THR A 409 -18.74 -9.19 -9.83
N PHE A 410 -18.46 -9.90 -8.74
CA PHE A 410 -18.64 -11.35 -8.68
C PHE A 410 -18.86 -11.83 -7.25
N VAL A 411 -19.39 -13.04 -7.11
CA VAL A 411 -19.41 -13.75 -5.83
C VAL A 411 -18.08 -14.47 -5.68
N TRP A 412 -17.32 -14.14 -4.64
CA TRP A 412 -16.07 -14.84 -4.34
C TRP A 412 -16.34 -15.92 -3.30
N GLU A 413 -16.08 -17.17 -3.68
CA GLU A 413 -16.29 -18.35 -2.85
C GLU A 413 -14.95 -18.93 -2.40
N GLY A 414 -14.79 -19.12 -1.09
CA GLY A 414 -13.62 -19.75 -0.50
C GLY A 414 -13.64 -21.26 -0.66
N ILE A 415 -12.53 -21.93 -0.34
CA ILE A 415 -12.40 -23.39 -0.50
C ILE A 415 -13.33 -24.21 0.42
N ASP A 416 -13.94 -23.57 1.43
CA ASP A 416 -14.95 -24.16 2.31
C ASP A 416 -16.40 -23.91 1.84
N GLY A 417 -16.60 -23.14 0.77
CA GLY A 417 -17.91 -22.72 0.27
C GLY A 417 -18.43 -21.41 0.88
N SER A 418 -17.69 -20.76 1.78
CA SER A 418 -18.05 -19.43 2.28
C SER A 418 -17.98 -18.39 1.17
N GLN A 419 -18.99 -17.51 1.07
CA GLN A 419 -19.08 -16.53 -0.01
C GLN A 419 -19.06 -15.08 0.50
N VAL A 420 -18.44 -14.18 -0.28
CA VAL A 420 -18.49 -12.72 -0.12
C VAL A 420 -18.77 -12.05 -1.47
N LEU A 421 -19.38 -10.86 -1.47
CA LEU A 421 -19.58 -10.08 -2.69
C LEU A 421 -18.34 -9.24 -2.99
N ALA A 422 -17.67 -9.51 -4.10
CA ALA A 422 -16.45 -8.82 -4.50
C ALA A 422 -16.72 -7.81 -5.63
N HIS A 423 -16.03 -6.67 -5.56
CA HIS A 423 -15.99 -5.68 -6.62
C HIS A 423 -14.56 -5.14 -6.76
N PHE A 424 -14.07 -4.95 -7.98
CA PHE A 424 -12.89 -4.11 -8.21
C PHE A 424 -13.17 -3.05 -9.27
N PRO A 425 -12.81 -1.76 -9.01
CA PRO A 425 -13.13 -0.65 -9.90
C PRO A 425 -12.62 -0.88 -11.34
N PRO A 426 -13.50 -0.78 -12.36
CA PRO A 426 -13.11 -1.01 -13.74
C PRO A 426 -12.18 0.04 -14.36
N ALA A 427 -11.93 1.16 -13.68
CA ALA A 427 -11.02 2.20 -14.16
C ALA A 427 -9.53 1.78 -14.12
N ASP A 428 -9.23 0.62 -13.52
CA ASP A 428 -7.88 0.06 -13.31
C ASP A 428 -6.99 0.91 -12.38
N SER A 429 -7.59 1.74 -11.52
CA SER A 429 -6.87 2.63 -10.60
C SER A 429 -7.74 2.98 -9.40
N TYR A 430 -7.10 3.12 -8.24
CA TYR A 430 -7.70 3.64 -7.02
C TYR A 430 -7.33 5.12 -6.72
N GLY A 431 -6.72 5.79 -7.70
CA GLY A 431 -6.24 7.17 -7.62
C GLY A 431 -6.71 8.06 -8.78
N LEU A 432 -7.99 8.02 -9.10
CA LEU A 432 -8.56 8.74 -10.25
C LEU A 432 -8.53 10.26 -10.06
N ALA A 433 -8.30 10.99 -11.15
CA ALA A 433 -8.31 12.46 -11.22
C ALA A 433 -9.70 13.05 -11.53
N GLY A 434 -10.71 12.18 -11.64
CA GLY A 434 -12.09 12.55 -11.94
C GLY A 434 -12.24 13.20 -13.31
N CYS A 435 -11.49 12.75 -14.32
CA CYS A 435 -11.63 13.24 -15.69
C CYS A 435 -12.70 12.43 -16.46
N VAL A 436 -13.17 12.97 -17.59
CA VAL A 436 -14.17 12.30 -18.43
C VAL A 436 -13.66 10.96 -18.95
N GLU A 437 -12.37 10.88 -19.29
CA GLU A 437 -11.72 9.66 -19.79
C GLU A 437 -11.85 8.51 -18.78
N GLU A 438 -11.55 8.76 -17.51
CA GLU A 438 -11.63 7.76 -16.44
C GLU A 438 -13.07 7.28 -16.21
N MET A 439 -14.05 8.20 -16.28
CA MET A 439 -15.46 7.82 -16.11
C MET A 439 -15.95 6.98 -17.29
N LEU A 440 -15.59 7.35 -18.53
CA LEU A 440 -15.89 6.55 -19.72
C LEU A 440 -15.16 5.21 -19.69
N LYS A 441 -13.90 5.17 -19.23
CA LYS A 441 -13.11 3.95 -19.04
C LYS A 441 -13.77 3.01 -18.04
N THR A 442 -14.30 3.53 -16.93
CA THR A 442 -15.05 2.75 -15.92
C THR A 442 -16.21 1.99 -16.56
N VAL A 443 -17.00 2.64 -17.42
CA VAL A 443 -18.06 1.96 -18.18
C VAL A 443 -17.48 1.02 -19.23
N LYS A 444 -16.42 1.46 -19.93
CA LYS A 444 -15.76 0.73 -21.02
C LYS A 444 -15.25 -0.64 -20.57
N ASN A 445 -14.64 -0.68 -19.40
CA ASN A 445 -13.90 -1.82 -18.91
C ASN A 445 -14.74 -2.77 -18.05
N ASN A 446 -15.91 -2.34 -17.57
CA ASN A 446 -16.80 -3.21 -16.79
C ASN A 446 -17.10 -4.52 -17.56
N ARG A 447 -16.64 -5.65 -17.02
CA ARG A 447 -16.80 -6.99 -17.63
C ARG A 447 -18.17 -7.61 -17.37
N ASP A 448 -18.95 -7.09 -16.43
CA ASP A 448 -20.27 -7.62 -16.05
C ASP A 448 -21.43 -6.77 -16.59
N ARG A 449 -21.19 -6.08 -17.72
CA ARG A 449 -22.23 -5.34 -18.46
C ARG A 449 -23.44 -6.21 -18.77
N GLY A 450 -24.62 -5.62 -18.61
CA GLY A 450 -25.89 -6.34 -18.80
C GLY A 450 -26.31 -7.19 -17.60
N ARG A 451 -25.41 -7.43 -16.63
CA ARG A 451 -25.73 -8.03 -15.31
C ARG A 451 -25.79 -6.98 -14.22
N VAL A 452 -24.83 -6.03 -14.25
CA VAL A 452 -24.77 -4.91 -13.31
C VAL A 452 -24.71 -3.56 -14.00
N ASN A 453 -25.35 -2.57 -13.39
CA ASN A 453 -25.35 -1.19 -13.87
C ASN A 453 -24.69 -0.18 -12.92
N HIS A 454 -23.91 -0.69 -11.97
CA HIS A 454 -23.20 0.09 -10.96
C HIS A 454 -21.71 -0.23 -10.94
N SER A 455 -20.86 0.75 -10.67
CA SER A 455 -19.42 0.55 -10.48
C SER A 455 -18.84 1.56 -9.50
N ALA A 456 -17.77 1.17 -8.80
CA ALA A 456 -16.99 2.08 -7.95
C ALA A 456 -16.07 2.96 -8.79
N ALA A 457 -15.80 4.17 -8.29
CA ALA A 457 -14.67 4.99 -8.71
C ALA A 457 -14.01 5.58 -7.46
N LEU A 458 -12.71 5.30 -7.28
CA LEU A 458 -11.93 5.83 -6.16
C LEU A 458 -11.04 6.95 -6.68
N PHE A 459 -11.20 8.15 -6.12
CA PHE A 459 -10.53 9.34 -6.64
C PHE A 459 -9.68 10.05 -5.60
N GLY A 460 -8.58 10.65 -6.05
CA GLY A 460 -7.59 11.33 -5.21
C GLY A 460 -6.19 10.75 -5.38
N PHE A 461 -5.18 11.51 -4.97
CA PHE A 461 -3.80 11.05 -5.01
C PHE A 461 -3.55 9.97 -3.94
N GLY A 462 -2.85 8.90 -4.33
CA GLY A 462 -2.59 7.70 -3.52
C GLY A 462 -1.09 7.37 -3.37
N ASP A 463 -0.82 6.13 -2.94
CA ASP A 463 0.45 5.48 -2.56
C ASP A 463 1.30 6.27 -1.54
N GLY A 464 1.66 7.52 -1.85
CA GLY A 464 2.35 8.45 -0.95
C GLY A 464 1.43 9.41 -0.19
N GLY A 465 0.13 9.36 -0.44
CA GLY A 465 -0.87 10.25 0.11
C GLY A 465 -1.25 11.42 -0.80
N GLY A 466 -1.58 12.56 -0.20
CA GLY A 466 -2.17 13.70 -0.90
C GLY A 466 -3.69 13.64 -0.80
N GLY A 467 -4.36 12.65 -1.41
CA GLY A 467 -5.82 12.56 -1.44
C GLY A 467 -6.46 13.56 -2.41
N PRO A 468 -7.80 13.68 -2.45
CA PRO A 468 -8.50 14.48 -3.47
C PRO A 468 -8.22 16.00 -3.41
N THR A 469 -8.56 16.70 -4.48
CA THR A 469 -8.47 18.17 -4.62
C THR A 469 -9.84 18.77 -4.93
N GLN A 470 -10.00 20.09 -4.73
CA GLN A 470 -11.24 20.79 -5.10
C GLN A 470 -11.54 20.65 -6.60
N LYS A 471 -10.50 20.69 -7.45
CA LYS A 471 -10.64 20.52 -8.91
C LYS A 471 -11.29 19.18 -9.28
N ILE A 472 -10.90 18.08 -8.62
CA ILE A 472 -11.51 16.77 -8.84
C ILE A 472 -13.00 16.80 -8.46
N LEU A 473 -13.36 17.40 -7.32
CA LEU A 473 -14.76 17.53 -6.90
C LEU A 473 -15.58 18.36 -7.88
N ASP A 474 -15.02 19.45 -8.40
CA ASP A 474 -15.71 20.31 -9.36
C ASP A 474 -15.97 19.58 -10.68
N ARG A 475 -15.00 18.79 -11.18
CA ARG A 475 -15.17 17.93 -12.37
C ARG A 475 -16.28 16.89 -12.15
N LEU A 476 -16.25 16.16 -11.04
CA LEU A 476 -17.26 15.15 -10.73
C LEU A 476 -18.66 15.77 -10.57
N ARG A 477 -18.76 17.00 -10.05
CA ARG A 477 -20.02 17.76 -10.00
C ARG A 477 -20.58 18.05 -11.40
N ARG A 478 -19.74 18.43 -12.36
CA ARG A 478 -20.15 18.62 -13.77
C ARG A 478 -20.60 17.32 -14.43
N MET A 479 -20.06 16.18 -13.99
CA MET A 479 -20.43 14.86 -14.51
C MET A 479 -21.55 14.18 -13.71
N LYS A 480 -22.20 14.89 -12.77
CA LYS A 480 -23.19 14.28 -11.86
C LYS A 480 -24.28 13.54 -12.63
N ASP A 481 -24.87 14.18 -13.63
CA ASP A 481 -25.89 13.58 -14.49
C ASP A 481 -25.92 14.29 -15.86
N THR A 482 -24.78 14.36 -16.53
CA THR A 482 -24.66 15.06 -17.83
C THR A 482 -24.89 14.08 -18.99
N ASP A 483 -25.82 14.42 -19.88
CA ASP A 483 -26.14 13.63 -21.08
C ASP A 483 -24.92 13.44 -21.99
N GLY A 484 -24.67 12.18 -22.34
CA GLY A 484 -23.47 11.71 -23.05
C GLY A 484 -22.41 11.09 -22.14
N LEU A 485 -22.50 11.26 -20.82
CA LEU A 485 -21.57 10.71 -19.83
C LEU A 485 -22.28 9.73 -18.88
N PRO A 486 -21.57 8.78 -18.24
CA PRO A 486 -22.15 8.03 -17.12
C PRO A 486 -22.61 8.95 -16.00
N ARG A 487 -23.60 8.51 -15.22
CA ARG A 487 -24.03 9.23 -14.02
C ARG A 487 -22.98 9.05 -12.93
N VAL A 488 -22.42 10.15 -12.42
CA VAL A 488 -21.43 10.11 -11.35
C VAL A 488 -22.05 10.62 -10.06
N GLN A 489 -22.00 9.84 -8.98
CA GLN A 489 -22.53 10.28 -7.69
C GLN A 489 -21.54 10.07 -6.57
N MET A 490 -21.42 11.08 -5.69
CA MET A 490 -20.75 10.90 -4.41
C MET A 490 -21.49 9.83 -3.60
N SER A 491 -20.74 8.81 -3.18
CA SER A 491 -21.32 7.59 -2.61
C SER A 491 -20.57 7.15 -1.35
N THR A 492 -21.07 6.08 -0.75
CA THR A 492 -20.39 5.31 0.30
C THR A 492 -20.22 3.86 -0.17
N PRO A 493 -19.34 3.07 0.48
CA PRO A 493 -19.26 1.63 0.24
C PRO A 493 -20.61 0.95 0.41
N ASP A 494 -21.35 1.31 1.46
CA ASP A 494 -22.66 0.74 1.73
C ASP A 494 -23.68 0.99 0.60
N ARG A 495 -23.72 2.20 0.05
CA ARG A 495 -24.60 2.53 -1.10
C ARG A 495 -24.23 1.75 -2.35
N LEU A 496 -22.93 1.57 -2.63
CA LEU A 496 -22.45 0.78 -3.75
C LEU A 496 -22.84 -0.68 -3.59
N PHE A 497 -22.42 -1.31 -2.49
CA PHE A 497 -22.65 -2.75 -2.31
C PHE A 497 -24.13 -3.07 -2.17
N THR A 498 -24.94 -2.22 -1.54
CA THR A 498 -26.40 -2.39 -1.51
C THR A 498 -27.02 -2.35 -2.92
N ALA A 499 -26.46 -1.57 -3.85
CA ALA A 499 -26.90 -1.58 -5.24
C ALA A 499 -26.52 -2.89 -5.94
N LEU A 500 -25.26 -3.33 -5.78
CA LEU A 500 -24.75 -4.57 -6.38
C LEU A 500 -25.43 -5.82 -5.80
N GLU A 501 -25.79 -5.83 -4.52
CA GLU A 501 -26.47 -6.95 -3.85
C GLU A 501 -27.85 -7.24 -4.44
N LYS A 502 -28.56 -6.22 -4.96
CA LYS A 502 -29.84 -6.39 -5.65
C LYS A 502 -29.69 -7.19 -6.95
N GLU A 503 -28.52 -7.15 -7.55
CA GLU A 503 -28.17 -7.80 -8.82
C GLU A 503 -27.40 -9.11 -8.60
N LYS A 504 -27.15 -9.51 -7.34
CA LYS A 504 -26.30 -10.66 -6.96
C LYS A 504 -26.67 -11.96 -7.67
N ALA A 505 -27.96 -12.22 -7.90
CA ALA A 505 -28.44 -13.43 -8.58
C ALA A 505 -27.97 -13.57 -10.03
N GLN A 506 -27.47 -12.50 -10.64
CA GLN A 506 -26.97 -12.47 -12.02
C GLN A 506 -25.44 -12.62 -12.11
N LEU A 507 -24.74 -12.60 -10.97
CA LEU A 507 -23.29 -12.57 -10.91
C LEU A 507 -22.67 -13.97 -11.05
N CYS A 508 -21.50 -14.02 -11.66
CA CYS A 508 -20.68 -15.22 -11.70
C CYS A 508 -20.02 -15.48 -10.35
N THR A 509 -19.70 -16.75 -10.08
CA THR A 509 -18.96 -17.17 -8.88
C THR A 509 -17.52 -17.50 -9.26
N TRP A 510 -16.56 -16.95 -8.52
CA TRP A 510 -15.15 -17.33 -8.59
C TRP A 510 -14.81 -18.16 -7.36
N VAL A 511 -14.34 -19.39 -7.56
CA VAL A 511 -14.03 -20.33 -6.46
C VAL A 511 -12.52 -20.40 -6.24
N GLY A 512 -12.10 -20.19 -5.01
CA GLY A 512 -10.71 -20.37 -4.58
C GLY A 512 -9.89 -19.08 -4.63
N GLU A 513 -8.62 -19.22 -4.99
CA GLU A 513 -7.61 -18.14 -4.94
C GLU A 513 -7.90 -17.06 -5.99
N LEU A 514 -7.69 -15.80 -5.63
CA LEU A 514 -7.57 -14.72 -6.60
C LEU A 514 -6.08 -14.48 -6.87
N PHE A 515 -5.54 -15.29 -7.77
CA PHE A 515 -4.12 -15.28 -8.13
C PHE A 515 -3.79 -14.02 -8.95
N LEU A 516 -2.77 -13.27 -8.50
CA LEU A 516 -2.22 -12.13 -9.23
C LEU A 516 -1.07 -12.61 -10.11
N GLU A 517 -1.20 -12.45 -11.42
CA GLU A 517 -0.19 -12.86 -12.41
C GLU A 517 0.93 -11.81 -12.55
N LEU A 518 1.37 -11.24 -11.43
CA LEU A 518 2.37 -10.19 -11.33
C LEU A 518 2.96 -10.17 -9.90
N HIS A 519 4.16 -9.64 -9.71
CA HIS A 519 4.81 -9.50 -8.40
C HIS A 519 5.13 -10.83 -7.68
N ASN A 520 5.27 -11.94 -8.41
CA ASN A 520 5.55 -13.26 -7.84
C ASN A 520 6.95 -13.38 -7.18
N GLY A 521 7.86 -12.45 -7.44
CA GLY A 521 9.17 -12.37 -6.80
C GLY A 521 9.09 -12.02 -5.31
N THR A 522 8.01 -11.34 -4.91
CA THR A 522 7.77 -10.89 -3.53
C THR A 522 7.69 -12.01 -2.49
N TYR A 523 7.34 -13.23 -2.91
CA TYR A 523 7.37 -14.42 -2.04
C TYR A 523 8.78 -14.78 -1.57
N THR A 524 9.82 -14.36 -2.32
CA THR A 524 11.22 -14.79 -2.12
C THR A 524 12.18 -13.68 -1.73
N THR A 525 11.91 -12.44 -2.16
CA THR A 525 12.73 -11.28 -1.77
C THR A 525 12.73 -11.09 -0.25
N HIS A 526 13.77 -10.47 0.31
CA HIS A 526 13.88 -10.18 1.76
C HIS A 526 13.52 -11.37 2.67
N GLY A 527 14.10 -12.55 2.43
CA GLY A 527 13.77 -13.78 3.17
C GLY A 527 13.91 -13.67 4.71
N GLN A 528 14.77 -12.78 5.22
CA GLN A 528 14.88 -12.53 6.66
C GLN A 528 13.62 -11.89 7.26
N ILE A 529 12.92 -11.01 6.52
CA ILE A 529 11.66 -10.41 6.98
C ILE A 529 10.58 -11.50 7.12
N LYS A 530 10.46 -12.36 6.11
CA LYS A 530 9.50 -13.48 6.13
C LYS A 530 9.78 -14.44 7.28
N LYS A 531 11.05 -14.77 7.49
CA LYS A 531 11.50 -15.61 8.60
C LYS A 531 11.16 -14.95 9.95
N GLY A 532 11.50 -13.68 10.13
CA GLY A 532 11.18 -12.91 11.34
C GLY A 532 9.68 -12.87 11.63
N ASN A 533 8.84 -12.65 10.61
CA ASN A 533 7.38 -12.73 10.75
C ASN A 533 6.95 -14.11 11.26
N ARG A 534 7.39 -15.20 10.61
CA ARG A 534 6.97 -16.56 10.97
C ARG A 534 7.45 -16.97 12.38
N GLU A 535 8.65 -16.56 12.77
CA GLU A 535 9.18 -16.78 14.11
C GLU A 535 8.37 -16.01 15.17
N CYS A 536 7.98 -14.77 14.89
CA CYS A 536 7.16 -13.96 15.79
C CYS A 536 5.72 -14.47 15.90
N GLU A 537 5.11 -14.93 14.80
CA GLU A 537 3.80 -15.58 14.82
C GLU A 537 3.81 -16.84 15.71
N ARG A 538 4.83 -17.69 15.55
CA ARG A 538 5.03 -18.88 16.40
C ARG A 538 5.21 -18.50 17.86
N LEU A 539 6.04 -17.49 18.13
CA LEU A 539 6.31 -17.01 19.48
C LEU A 539 5.04 -16.47 20.17
N LEU A 540 4.26 -15.64 19.47
CA LEU A 540 3.02 -15.08 20.01
C LEU A 540 1.98 -16.18 20.26
N HIS A 541 1.83 -17.13 19.34
CA HIS A 541 1.00 -18.32 19.56
C HIS A 541 1.41 -19.04 20.85
N ASP A 542 2.69 -19.40 20.98
CA ASP A 542 3.17 -20.17 22.13
C ASP A 542 2.98 -19.41 23.45
N VAL A 543 3.24 -18.09 23.46
CA VAL A 543 3.09 -17.27 24.66
C VAL A 543 1.61 -17.13 25.05
N GLU A 544 0.69 -16.99 24.10
CA GLU A 544 -0.73 -16.93 24.41
C GLU A 544 -1.26 -18.26 24.95
N VAL A 545 -0.84 -19.39 24.37
CA VAL A 545 -1.19 -20.74 24.87
C VAL A 545 -0.68 -20.92 26.31
N LEU A 546 0.60 -20.63 26.55
CA LEU A 546 1.21 -20.75 27.88
C LEU A 546 0.59 -19.79 28.90
N SER A 547 0.26 -18.57 28.49
CA SER A 547 -0.41 -17.58 29.35
C SER A 547 -1.82 -18.04 29.70
N SER A 548 -2.53 -18.67 28.77
CA SER A 548 -3.85 -19.25 29.00
C SER A 548 -3.79 -20.42 29.98
N PHE A 549 -2.77 -21.29 29.87
CA PHE A 549 -2.54 -22.35 30.85
C PHE A 549 -2.21 -21.81 32.24
N ALA A 550 -1.35 -20.79 32.33
CA ALA A 550 -1.03 -20.15 33.61
C ALA A 550 -2.28 -19.54 34.27
N LEU A 551 -3.10 -18.83 33.49
CA LEU A 551 -4.37 -18.25 33.96
C LEU A 551 -5.33 -19.32 34.50
N ALA A 552 -5.45 -20.46 33.80
CA ALA A 552 -6.32 -21.55 34.22
C ALA A 552 -5.83 -22.27 35.50
N GLN A 553 -4.53 -22.21 35.81
CA GLN A 553 -3.92 -22.94 36.93
C GLN A 553 -3.71 -22.09 38.18
N LYS A 554 -3.47 -20.78 38.02
CA LYS A 554 -3.09 -19.88 39.10
C LYS A 554 -4.05 -18.70 39.11
N SER A 555 -4.90 -18.62 40.12
CA SER A 555 -5.81 -17.48 40.31
C SER A 555 -5.10 -16.14 40.50
N SER A 556 -3.84 -16.16 40.94
CA SER A 556 -2.99 -14.96 41.07
C SER A 556 -2.37 -14.49 39.75
N PHE A 557 -2.38 -15.32 38.70
CA PHE A 557 -1.79 -14.96 37.41
C PHE A 557 -2.75 -14.05 36.64
N GLN A 558 -2.24 -12.92 36.15
CA GLN A 558 -2.98 -12.01 35.29
C GLN A 558 -2.55 -12.20 33.84
N TYR A 559 -3.51 -12.47 32.95
CA TYR A 559 -3.22 -12.60 31.53
C TYR A 559 -2.75 -11.25 30.95
N PRO A 560 -1.58 -11.21 30.27
CA PRO A 560 -0.94 -9.97 29.85
C PRO A 560 -1.58 -9.35 28.60
N SER A 561 -2.90 -9.11 28.64
CA SER A 561 -3.72 -8.69 27.50
C SER A 561 -3.16 -7.47 26.76
N ALA A 562 -2.85 -6.39 27.48
CA ALA A 562 -2.38 -5.14 26.88
C ALA A 562 -1.01 -5.29 26.20
N LYS A 563 -0.10 -6.05 26.82
CA LYS A 563 1.23 -6.31 26.26
C LYS A 563 1.14 -7.17 25.01
N LEU A 564 0.35 -8.25 25.04
CA LEU A 564 0.14 -9.10 23.87
C LEU A 564 -0.54 -8.35 22.73
N GLN A 565 -1.53 -7.51 23.04
CA GLN A 565 -2.17 -6.66 22.05
C GLN A 565 -1.16 -5.74 21.36
N HIS A 566 -0.28 -5.08 22.12
CA HIS A 566 0.76 -4.22 21.55
C HIS A 566 1.72 -5.01 20.64
N LEU A 567 2.16 -6.19 21.07
CA LEU A 567 3.08 -7.02 20.29
C LEU A 567 2.43 -7.56 19.02
N TRP A 568 1.15 -7.97 19.08
CA TRP A 568 0.38 -8.30 17.89
C TRP A 568 0.32 -7.11 16.94
N ARG A 569 -0.05 -5.91 17.41
CA ARG A 569 -0.12 -4.72 16.54
C ARG A 569 1.23 -4.40 15.87
N LEU A 570 2.36 -4.58 16.56
CA LEU A 570 3.69 -4.45 15.97
C LEU A 570 3.98 -5.51 14.90
N LEU A 571 3.59 -6.76 15.13
CA LEU A 571 3.72 -7.82 14.11
C LEU A 571 2.85 -7.53 12.90
N LEU A 572 1.58 -7.19 13.13
CA LEU A 572 0.60 -6.89 12.08
C LEU A 572 1.00 -5.67 11.26
N LEU A 573 1.64 -4.66 11.86
CA LEU A 573 2.20 -3.51 11.14
C LEU A 573 3.22 -3.96 10.09
N ASN A 574 4.14 -4.86 10.45
CA ASN A 574 5.12 -5.41 9.51
C ASN A 574 4.51 -6.32 8.43
N GLN A 575 3.24 -6.71 8.57
CA GLN A 575 2.50 -7.48 7.56
C GLN A 575 1.83 -6.62 6.50
N PHE A 576 2.08 -5.31 6.50
CA PHE A 576 1.69 -4.41 5.41
C PHE A 576 2.17 -4.94 4.06
N HIS A 577 1.37 -4.75 3.00
CA HIS A 577 1.56 -5.38 1.69
C HIS A 577 2.85 -4.96 0.95
N ASP A 578 3.59 -3.93 1.39
CA ASP A 578 4.95 -3.69 0.90
C ASP A 578 6.07 -4.16 1.81
N VAL A 579 5.82 -4.25 3.11
CA VAL A 579 6.86 -4.55 4.10
C VAL A 579 7.13 -6.05 4.14
N LEU A 580 6.10 -6.86 4.38
CA LEU A 580 6.25 -8.31 4.45
C LEU A 580 6.65 -8.90 3.10
N PRO A 581 6.04 -8.49 1.97
CA PRO A 581 6.46 -8.93 0.64
C PRO A 581 7.83 -8.39 0.23
N GLY A 582 8.42 -7.46 0.98
CA GLY A 582 9.84 -7.10 0.89
C GLY A 582 10.15 -6.19 -0.30
N SER A 583 9.22 -5.28 -0.58
CA SER A 583 9.21 -4.35 -1.69
C SER A 583 9.49 -2.90 -1.26
N CYS A 584 10.22 -2.73 -0.16
CA CYS A 584 10.47 -1.43 0.48
C CYS A 584 11.97 -1.07 0.49
N ILE A 585 12.27 0.20 0.76
CA ILE A 585 13.67 0.65 0.91
C ILE A 585 14.35 0.02 2.14
N GLN A 586 15.70 0.06 2.15
CA GLN A 586 16.51 -0.52 3.23
C GLN A 586 16.11 -0.02 4.63
N LEU A 587 15.79 1.28 4.80
CA LEU A 587 15.39 1.86 6.08
C LEU A 587 14.15 1.15 6.68
N VAL A 588 13.19 0.78 5.83
CA VAL A 588 11.98 0.07 6.24
C VAL A 588 12.29 -1.37 6.62
N ALA A 589 13.17 -2.04 5.86
CA ALA A 589 13.62 -3.38 6.22
C ALA A 589 14.34 -3.39 7.57
N GLU A 590 15.16 -2.38 7.85
CA GLU A 590 15.82 -2.21 9.16
C GLU A 590 14.81 -1.97 10.29
N ASP A 591 13.80 -1.12 10.07
CA ASP A 591 12.69 -0.94 11.03
C ASP A 591 11.95 -2.26 11.32
N ALA A 592 11.60 -3.00 10.27
CA ALA A 592 10.90 -4.27 10.43
C ALA A 592 11.71 -5.27 11.27
N MET A 593 13.02 -5.40 11.00
CA MET A 593 13.92 -6.26 11.77
C MET A 593 14.12 -5.77 13.21
N ARG A 594 14.15 -4.45 13.44
CA ARG A 594 14.16 -3.88 14.81
C ARG A 594 12.89 -4.27 15.57
N TYR A 595 11.72 -4.20 14.95
CA TYR A 595 10.46 -4.59 15.60
C TYR A 595 10.44 -6.09 15.93
N TYR A 596 10.87 -6.97 15.01
CA TYR A 596 10.97 -8.40 15.30
C TYR A 596 11.94 -8.71 16.45
N SER A 597 13.14 -8.11 16.46
CA SER A 597 14.11 -8.31 17.55
C SER A 597 13.62 -7.75 18.90
N GLY A 598 12.81 -6.69 18.86
CA GLY A 598 12.15 -6.11 20.04
C GLY A 598 11.06 -7.00 20.66
N MET A 599 10.53 -7.99 19.94
CA MET A 599 9.53 -8.94 20.44
C MET A 599 10.15 -10.04 21.33
N ASN A 600 11.16 -9.70 22.13
CA ASN A 600 11.74 -10.65 23.08
C ASN A 600 10.81 -10.80 24.30
N LEU A 601 10.27 -12.01 24.46
CA LEU A 601 9.32 -12.35 25.51
C LEU A 601 9.95 -13.30 26.54
N PRO A 602 10.55 -12.78 27.63
CA PRO A 602 11.02 -13.63 28.72
C PRO A 602 9.86 -14.06 29.66
N TRP A 603 8.79 -14.68 29.14
CA TRP A 603 7.60 -15.14 29.93
C TRP A 603 6.64 -15.97 29.06
N PRO A 604 5.89 -17.03 29.50
CA PRO A 604 5.43 -17.44 30.84
C PRO A 604 5.79 -18.90 31.23
N LEU A 605 6.86 -19.49 30.71
CA LEU A 605 7.18 -20.91 30.92
C LEU A 605 7.26 -21.33 32.40
N ARG A 606 7.75 -20.44 33.27
CA ARG A 606 7.83 -20.70 34.73
C ARG A 606 6.48 -20.59 35.42
N GLU A 607 5.55 -19.80 34.90
CA GLU A 607 4.22 -19.66 35.49
C GLU A 607 3.28 -20.79 35.09
N ALA A 608 3.46 -21.33 33.89
CA ALA A 608 2.64 -22.43 33.38
C ALA A 608 2.98 -23.81 33.99
N SER A 609 4.03 -23.92 34.82
CA SER A 609 4.46 -25.18 35.42
C SER A 609 3.67 -25.53 36.69
N ARG A 610 3.34 -26.82 36.85
CA ARG A 610 2.74 -27.38 38.08
C ARG A 610 3.83 -27.97 38.98
N GLY A 611 3.98 -27.43 40.20
CA GLY A 611 4.85 -27.99 41.25
C GLY A 611 6.29 -27.46 41.28
N PRO A 612 7.14 -27.94 42.22
CA PRO A 612 8.55 -27.58 42.29
C PRO A 612 9.24 -28.01 40.99
N ALA A 613 9.81 -27.05 40.27
CA ALA A 613 10.31 -27.28 38.92
C ALA A 613 11.42 -28.34 38.91
N PRO A 614 11.31 -29.41 38.10
CA PRO A 614 12.49 -30.19 37.74
C PRO A 614 13.53 -29.27 37.10
N HIS A 615 14.82 -29.64 37.11
CA HIS A 615 15.88 -28.80 36.54
C HIS A 615 15.63 -28.39 35.07
N ILE A 616 14.83 -29.14 34.31
CA ILE A 616 14.43 -28.84 32.92
C ILE A 616 12.96 -29.19 32.69
N LEU A 617 12.21 -28.29 32.05
CA LEU A 617 10.84 -28.48 31.59
C LEU A 617 10.79 -28.40 30.05
N VAL A 618 10.05 -29.31 29.41
CA VAL A 618 9.80 -29.32 27.97
C VAL A 618 8.30 -29.17 27.76
N VAL A 619 7.88 -28.24 26.90
CA VAL A 619 6.46 -27.99 26.64
C VAL A 619 6.13 -28.22 25.17
N ASN A 620 5.01 -28.88 24.93
CA ASN A 620 4.40 -29.01 23.61
C ASN A 620 3.19 -28.08 23.54
N THR A 621 3.29 -27.02 22.75
CA THR A 621 2.20 -26.05 22.52
C THR A 621 1.32 -26.43 21.33
N LEU A 622 1.66 -27.49 20.59
CA LEU A 622 0.84 -28.00 19.49
C LEU A 622 -0.34 -28.82 20.03
N PRO A 623 -1.51 -28.79 19.37
CA PRO A 623 -2.72 -29.50 19.82
C PRO A 623 -2.70 -31.01 19.55
N TRP A 624 -1.56 -31.59 19.16
CA TRP A 624 -1.37 -33.03 18.95
C TRP A 624 -0.13 -33.55 19.67
N LYS A 625 -0.10 -34.87 19.90
CA LYS A 625 1.08 -35.55 20.44
C LYS A 625 2.22 -35.51 19.41
N ARG A 626 3.42 -35.14 19.84
CA ARG A 626 4.63 -35.19 19.00
C ARG A 626 5.76 -35.91 19.71
N THR A 627 6.63 -36.51 18.91
CA THR A 627 7.90 -37.09 19.34
C THR A 627 9.00 -36.33 18.61
N GLU A 628 9.96 -35.78 19.35
CA GLU A 628 11.00 -34.93 18.77
C GLU A 628 12.31 -35.08 19.53
N VAL A 629 13.43 -35.03 18.81
CA VAL A 629 14.77 -35.06 19.38
C VAL A 629 15.22 -33.63 19.68
N ILE A 630 15.22 -33.27 20.96
CA ILE A 630 15.60 -31.93 21.42
C ILE A 630 17.05 -31.89 21.93
N PRO A 631 17.80 -30.81 21.65
CA PRO A 631 19.09 -30.56 22.28
C PRO A 631 18.91 -30.02 23.70
N LYS A 632 19.59 -30.62 24.68
CA LYS A 632 19.62 -30.21 26.10
C LYS A 632 21.01 -29.70 26.49
N ALA A 633 21.10 -28.56 27.17
CA ALA A 633 22.37 -28.13 27.78
C ALA A 633 22.78 -29.08 28.93
N GLY A 634 24.00 -29.61 28.85
CA GLY A 634 24.66 -30.48 29.81
C GLY A 634 25.75 -29.73 30.59
N PRO A 635 26.47 -30.44 31.50
CA PRO A 635 27.55 -29.85 32.28
C PRO A 635 28.61 -29.23 31.35
N GLY A 636 29.04 -28.00 31.66
CA GLY A 636 30.04 -27.27 30.86
C GLY A 636 29.55 -26.74 29.50
N GLY A 637 28.24 -26.68 29.26
CA GLY A 637 27.67 -26.15 27.99
C GLY A 637 27.59 -27.16 26.85
N SER A 638 27.91 -28.44 27.11
CA SER A 638 27.72 -29.54 26.16
C SER A 638 26.24 -29.74 25.79
N LYS A 639 25.90 -30.27 24.61
CA LYS A 639 24.50 -30.60 24.24
C LYS A 639 24.28 -32.12 24.34
N THR A 640 23.21 -32.54 25.03
CA THR A 640 22.79 -33.96 25.15
C THR A 640 21.41 -34.15 24.51
N LEU A 641 21.12 -35.36 24.00
CA LEU A 641 19.85 -35.70 23.33
C LEU A 641 19.09 -36.73 24.18
N GLY A 642 17.75 -36.78 24.10
CA GLY A 642 16.93 -37.77 24.83
C GLY A 642 15.84 -38.43 23.97
N ALA A 643 15.83 -39.77 23.95
CA ALA A 643 14.75 -40.70 23.53
C ALA A 643 15.30 -42.17 23.48
N ASN A 644 14.44 -43.17 23.22
CA ASN A 644 14.74 -44.61 23.20
C ASN A 644 14.70 -45.21 21.76
N SER A 645 15.54 -44.74 20.86
CA SER A 645 15.75 -45.37 19.54
C SER A 645 17.13 -45.01 18.98
N PHE A 646 17.73 -45.89 18.17
CA PHE A 646 19.12 -45.76 17.71
C PHE A 646 19.20 -45.63 16.19
N LEU A 647 19.83 -44.56 15.71
CA LEU A 647 20.30 -44.31 14.34
C LEU A 647 21.72 -44.84 14.16
N ASN A 648 22.03 -45.34 12.97
CA ASN A 648 23.40 -45.58 12.50
C ASN A 648 23.62 -44.89 11.15
N LEU A 649 24.77 -44.23 10.98
CA LEU A 649 25.20 -43.58 9.73
C LEU A 649 26.53 -44.16 9.24
N PRO A 650 26.53 -45.22 8.43
CA PRO A 650 27.75 -45.67 7.79
C PRO A 650 28.13 -44.74 6.62
N LEU A 651 29.32 -44.15 6.69
CA LEU A 651 30.01 -43.57 5.52
C LEU A 651 30.35 -44.71 4.55
N GLN A 652 30.03 -44.55 3.27
CA GLN A 652 30.34 -45.54 2.25
C GLN A 652 31.73 -45.31 1.65
N VAL A 653 32.29 -46.35 1.03
CA VAL A 653 33.65 -46.31 0.43
C VAL A 653 33.74 -45.33 -0.74
N ASP A 654 32.62 -45.03 -1.40
CA ASP A 654 32.50 -44.09 -2.52
C ASP A 654 32.31 -42.62 -2.08
N GLY A 655 32.33 -42.34 -0.77
CA GLY A 655 32.11 -41.01 -0.21
C GLY A 655 30.63 -40.61 -0.08
N SER A 656 29.69 -41.49 -0.45
CA SER A 656 28.27 -41.31 -0.17
C SER A 656 27.92 -41.59 1.30
N VAL A 657 26.79 -41.08 1.77
CA VAL A 657 26.28 -41.36 3.12
C VAL A 657 24.87 -41.90 3.06
N ILE A 658 24.64 -42.99 3.79
CA ILE A 658 23.31 -43.56 3.99
C ILE A 658 22.85 -43.22 5.41
N MET A 659 21.73 -42.51 5.53
CA MET A 659 21.07 -42.18 6.79
C MET A 659 19.80 -43.02 6.93
N LYS A 660 19.64 -43.76 8.05
CA LYS A 660 18.45 -44.59 8.31
C LYS A 660 17.99 -44.49 9.76
N ASN A 661 16.69 -44.23 9.96
CA ASN A 661 16.09 -44.09 11.30
C ASN A 661 14.94 -45.07 11.59
N GLY A 662 14.75 -46.06 10.74
CA GLY A 662 13.67 -47.06 10.84
C GLY A 662 12.35 -46.64 10.18
N LEU A 663 12.16 -45.35 9.87
CA LEU A 663 11.01 -44.84 9.10
C LEU A 663 11.41 -44.50 7.67
N VAL A 664 12.53 -43.79 7.51
CA VAL A 664 13.06 -43.36 6.21
C VAL A 664 14.52 -43.77 6.04
N ARG A 665 14.90 -44.03 4.79
CA ARG A 665 16.28 -44.22 4.32
C ARG A 665 16.61 -43.11 3.32
N VAL A 666 17.70 -42.41 3.56
CA VAL A 666 18.21 -41.31 2.72
C VAL A 666 19.60 -41.68 2.23
N CYS A 667 19.84 -41.59 0.93
CA CYS A 667 21.18 -41.71 0.36
C CYS A 667 21.62 -40.34 -0.16
N LEU A 668 22.78 -39.88 0.31
CA LEU A 668 23.41 -38.62 -0.08
C LEU A 668 24.66 -38.91 -0.89
N ASP A 669 24.83 -38.25 -2.03
CA ASP A 669 26.08 -38.32 -2.78
C ASP A 669 27.15 -37.34 -2.26
N THR A 670 28.31 -37.32 -2.91
CA THR A 670 29.45 -36.47 -2.53
C THR A 670 29.20 -34.97 -2.64
N LEU A 671 28.16 -34.56 -3.37
CA LEU A 671 27.72 -33.16 -3.49
C LEU A 671 26.58 -32.82 -2.52
N GLY A 672 26.19 -33.75 -1.64
CA GLY A 672 25.09 -33.58 -0.69
C GLY A 672 23.70 -33.70 -1.31
N ARG A 673 23.61 -34.22 -2.54
CA ARG A 673 22.34 -34.42 -3.24
C ARG A 673 21.70 -35.72 -2.77
N VAL A 674 20.37 -35.71 -2.68
CA VAL A 674 19.60 -36.90 -2.27
C VAL A 674 19.35 -37.77 -3.50
N THR A 675 20.03 -38.91 -3.58
CA THR A 675 19.90 -39.88 -4.67
C THR A 675 18.80 -40.92 -4.42
N SER A 676 18.42 -41.13 -3.15
CA SER A 676 17.29 -41.97 -2.74
C SER A 676 16.67 -41.40 -1.48
N LEU A 677 15.34 -41.34 -1.43
CA LEU A 677 14.55 -41.01 -0.25
C LEU A 677 13.38 -42.00 -0.16
N CYS A 678 13.62 -43.05 0.61
CA CYS A 678 12.72 -44.19 0.70
C CYS A 678 11.99 -44.22 2.04
N LEU A 679 10.66 -44.19 2.00
CA LEU A 679 9.83 -44.61 3.15
C LEU A 679 10.00 -46.13 3.29
N MET A 680 10.32 -46.62 4.48
CA MET A 680 10.70 -48.02 4.65
C MET A 680 9.52 -48.99 4.83
N GLN A 681 8.37 -48.50 5.31
CA GLN A 681 7.18 -49.33 5.57
C GLN A 681 5.89 -48.54 5.25
N PRO A 682 5.23 -48.82 4.11
CA PRO A 682 5.69 -49.69 3.02
C PRO A 682 6.93 -49.12 2.32
N GLU A 683 7.73 -49.97 1.67
CA GLU A 683 8.88 -49.50 0.87
C GLU A 683 8.37 -48.65 -0.30
N ARG A 684 8.68 -47.35 -0.28
CA ARG A 684 8.29 -46.40 -1.32
C ARG A 684 9.43 -45.42 -1.58
N GLU A 685 10.02 -45.54 -2.77
CA GLU A 685 11.01 -44.61 -3.27
C GLU A 685 10.33 -43.32 -3.75
N SER A 686 10.91 -42.17 -3.35
CA SER A 686 10.39 -40.85 -3.69
C SER A 686 11.27 -40.13 -4.72
N VAL A 687 12.52 -40.58 -4.93
CA VAL A 687 13.44 -40.07 -5.95
C VAL A 687 13.46 -41.01 -7.16
N PRO A 688 12.98 -40.58 -8.34
CA PRO A 688 13.05 -41.37 -9.56
C PRO A 688 14.47 -41.80 -9.90
N GLU A 689 14.58 -42.96 -10.53
CA GLU A 689 15.87 -43.48 -10.98
C GLU A 689 16.60 -42.46 -11.88
N GLY A 690 17.90 -42.27 -11.64
CA GLY A 690 18.73 -41.31 -12.37
C GLY A 690 18.50 -39.83 -11.99
N CYS A 691 17.55 -39.53 -11.11
CA CYS A 691 17.31 -38.17 -10.62
C CYS A 691 17.99 -37.92 -9.26
N CYS A 692 18.12 -36.65 -8.91
CA CYS A 692 18.57 -36.23 -7.59
C CYS A 692 17.61 -35.17 -7.02
N ALA A 693 17.39 -35.23 -5.72
CA ALA A 693 16.74 -34.22 -4.91
C ALA A 693 17.80 -33.37 -4.16
N ASN A 694 17.38 -32.27 -3.53
CA ASN A 694 18.28 -31.33 -2.84
C ASN A 694 19.41 -30.78 -3.75
N GLN A 695 19.13 -30.63 -5.05
CA GLN A 695 20.10 -30.10 -6.01
C GLN A 695 20.01 -28.57 -6.04
N PHE A 696 21.02 -27.88 -5.56
CA PHE A 696 21.07 -26.43 -5.67
C PHE A 696 21.28 -25.98 -7.11
N VAL A 697 20.47 -25.02 -7.55
CA VAL A 697 20.57 -24.35 -8.85
C VAL A 697 20.44 -22.85 -8.72
N ILE A 698 21.05 -22.15 -9.65
CA ILE A 698 20.98 -20.70 -9.83
C ILE A 698 20.21 -20.41 -11.11
N PHE A 699 19.32 -19.43 -11.06
CA PHE A 699 18.68 -18.85 -12.25
C PHE A 699 19.09 -17.38 -12.38
N ASP A 700 19.26 -16.90 -13.61
CA ASP A 700 19.42 -15.47 -13.91
C ASP A 700 18.05 -14.79 -13.77
N ASP A 701 17.96 -13.79 -12.89
CA ASP A 701 16.73 -13.11 -12.49
C ASP A 701 16.72 -11.67 -13.00
N VAL A 702 16.29 -11.50 -14.25
CA VAL A 702 16.16 -10.19 -14.89
C VAL A 702 14.68 -9.97 -15.21
N PRO A 703 13.92 -9.27 -14.35
CA PRO A 703 12.49 -9.05 -14.57
C PRO A 703 12.22 -7.98 -15.64
N LEU A 704 10.95 -7.86 -16.06
CA LEU A 704 10.52 -6.87 -17.05
C LEU A 704 10.41 -5.44 -16.50
N TYR A 705 9.88 -5.30 -15.28
CA TYR A 705 9.46 -3.99 -14.74
C TYR A 705 10.10 -3.66 -13.39
N TRP A 706 9.94 -4.52 -12.38
CA TRP A 706 10.33 -4.22 -11.00
C TRP A 706 11.18 -5.35 -10.39
N ASP A 707 12.41 -5.00 -9.98
CA ASP A 707 13.45 -5.94 -9.54
C ASP A 707 13.11 -6.69 -8.24
N ALA A 708 12.57 -6.01 -7.23
CA ALA A 708 12.20 -6.64 -5.96
C ALA A 708 10.83 -7.32 -5.98
N TRP A 709 9.97 -6.99 -6.94
CA TRP A 709 8.61 -7.52 -7.02
C TRP A 709 8.50 -8.70 -7.95
N ASP A 710 9.07 -8.61 -9.15
CA ASP A 710 8.75 -9.55 -10.22
C ASP A 710 9.74 -10.69 -10.32
N VAL A 711 9.25 -11.78 -10.90
CA VAL A 711 10.05 -12.84 -11.51
C VAL A 711 9.27 -13.37 -12.70
N MET A 712 9.96 -13.64 -13.80
CA MET A 712 9.34 -13.99 -15.08
C MET A 712 9.61 -15.44 -15.43
N ASP A 713 8.67 -16.11 -16.08
CA ASP A 713 8.75 -17.53 -16.46
C ASP A 713 10.06 -17.90 -17.20
N TYR A 714 10.56 -17.05 -18.10
CA TYR A 714 11.79 -17.27 -18.86
C TYR A 714 13.06 -17.39 -18.00
N HIS A 715 13.05 -16.95 -16.73
CA HIS A 715 14.21 -17.14 -15.83
C HIS A 715 14.55 -18.63 -15.69
N LEU A 716 13.56 -19.52 -15.81
CA LEU A 716 13.72 -20.97 -15.69
C LEU A 716 14.64 -21.57 -16.78
N GLU A 717 14.79 -20.90 -17.92
CA GLU A 717 15.66 -21.33 -19.03
C GLU A 717 17.16 -21.17 -18.72
N THR A 718 17.50 -20.35 -17.72
CA THR A 718 18.88 -19.99 -17.38
C THR A 718 19.48 -20.85 -16.25
N ARG A 719 18.83 -21.97 -15.94
CA ARG A 719 19.18 -22.91 -14.87
C ARG A 719 20.66 -23.33 -14.93
N LYS A 720 21.40 -23.03 -13.86
CA LYS A 720 22.81 -23.43 -13.67
C LYS A 720 22.95 -24.23 -12.39
N THR A 721 23.47 -25.45 -12.49
CA THR A 721 23.69 -26.31 -11.32
C THR A 721 24.89 -25.83 -10.49
N VAL A 722 24.70 -25.74 -9.17
CA VAL A 722 25.82 -25.51 -8.24
C VAL A 722 26.49 -26.85 -7.96
N ALA A 723 27.65 -27.07 -8.57
CA ALA A 723 28.38 -28.35 -8.49
C ALA A 723 29.81 -28.21 -7.95
N HIS A 724 30.28 -26.98 -7.68
CA HIS A 724 31.65 -26.77 -7.18
C HIS A 724 31.71 -27.06 -5.68
N LEU A 725 32.25 -28.22 -5.33
CA LEU A 725 32.44 -28.67 -3.95
C LEU A 725 33.58 -27.90 -3.28
N LEU A 726 33.26 -27.16 -2.22
CA LEU A 726 34.25 -26.44 -1.41
C LEU A 726 34.70 -27.26 -0.19
N LYS A 727 33.75 -27.94 0.46
CA LYS A 727 34.03 -28.89 1.54
C LYS A 727 33.24 -30.17 1.27
N PRO A 728 33.90 -31.34 1.26
CA PRO A 728 33.23 -32.62 1.06
C PRO A 728 32.24 -32.90 2.19
N LEU A 729 31.40 -33.90 1.95
CA LEU A 729 30.42 -34.34 2.92
C LEU A 729 31.13 -34.94 4.16
N GLU A 730 30.94 -34.31 5.31
CA GLU A 730 31.54 -34.69 6.59
C GLU A 730 30.45 -35.10 7.58
N ILE A 731 30.63 -36.23 8.25
CA ILE A 731 29.74 -36.67 9.32
C ILE A 731 30.02 -35.84 10.58
N ILE A 732 29.04 -35.02 11.00
CA ILE A 732 29.11 -34.23 12.24
C ILE A 732 28.65 -35.06 13.43
N GLN A 733 27.57 -35.82 13.27
CA GLN A 733 27.07 -36.75 14.28
C GLN A 733 26.84 -38.12 13.64
N PRO A 734 27.58 -39.19 14.04
CA PRO A 734 27.54 -40.50 13.40
C PRO A 734 26.29 -41.34 13.74
N GLY A 735 25.40 -40.87 14.61
CA GLY A 735 24.15 -41.56 14.94
C GLY A 735 23.75 -41.46 16.41
N GLY A 736 22.97 -42.44 16.89
CA GLY A 736 22.29 -42.40 18.18
C GLY A 736 20.89 -41.80 18.03
N LEU A 737 20.66 -40.63 18.61
CA LEU A 737 19.35 -39.95 18.51
C LEU A 737 19.25 -38.97 17.35
N ARG A 738 20.40 -38.49 16.87
CA ARG A 738 20.51 -37.61 15.70
C ARG A 738 21.68 -38.06 14.87
N GLY A 739 21.44 -38.13 13.58
CA GLY A 739 22.47 -38.22 12.57
C GLY A 739 22.57 -36.91 11.81
N SER A 740 23.77 -36.39 11.61
CA SER A 740 23.94 -35.23 10.73
C SER A 740 25.24 -35.23 9.95
N VAL A 741 25.14 -34.68 8.75
CA VAL A 741 26.27 -34.45 7.84
C VAL A 741 26.28 -33.00 7.40
N THR A 742 27.45 -32.47 7.10
CA THR A 742 27.61 -31.11 6.57
C THR A 742 28.43 -31.13 5.29
N PHE A 743 28.18 -30.18 4.41
CA PHE A 743 28.99 -29.94 3.23
C PHE A 743 28.92 -28.45 2.85
N SER A 744 29.87 -28.00 2.03
CA SER A 744 29.86 -26.64 1.49
C SER A 744 30.04 -26.65 -0.02
N LEU A 745 29.22 -25.87 -0.71
CA LEU A 745 29.32 -25.64 -2.14
C LEU A 745 29.66 -24.17 -2.42
N GLN A 746 30.51 -23.94 -3.40
CA GLN A 746 30.80 -22.61 -3.92
C GLN A 746 29.74 -22.23 -4.96
N ILE A 747 29.01 -21.14 -4.67
CA ILE A 747 27.99 -20.57 -5.58
C ILE A 747 28.68 -19.65 -6.59
N SER A 748 29.61 -18.81 -6.12
CA SER A 748 30.39 -17.88 -6.93
C SER A 748 31.75 -17.63 -6.29
N GLU A 749 32.58 -16.79 -6.89
CA GLU A 749 33.86 -16.37 -6.29
C GLU A 749 33.72 -15.83 -4.86
N LYS A 750 32.58 -15.21 -4.54
CA LYS A 750 32.35 -14.53 -3.26
C LYS A 750 31.22 -15.14 -2.42
N SER A 751 30.36 -15.97 -3.04
CA SER A 751 29.19 -16.57 -2.39
C SER A 751 29.39 -18.06 -2.10
N VAL A 752 29.07 -18.48 -0.88
CA VAL A 752 29.24 -19.86 -0.41
C VAL A 752 27.97 -20.31 0.29
N LEU A 753 27.59 -21.56 0.05
CA LEU A 753 26.48 -22.24 0.72
C LEU A 753 27.08 -23.35 1.59
N THR A 754 26.59 -23.46 2.82
CA THR A 754 26.86 -24.57 3.72
C THR A 754 25.52 -25.16 4.13
N GLN A 755 25.36 -26.47 4.00
CA GLN A 755 24.14 -27.15 4.42
C GLN A 755 24.45 -28.28 5.37
N GLU A 756 23.74 -28.32 6.50
CA GLU A 756 23.66 -29.48 7.38
C GLU A 756 22.41 -30.30 7.05
N VAL A 757 22.57 -31.58 6.75
CA VAL A 757 21.47 -32.53 6.55
C VAL A 757 21.33 -33.36 7.82
N ILE A 758 20.12 -33.34 8.41
CA ILE A 758 19.86 -33.90 9.73
C ILE A 758 18.73 -34.93 9.63
N LEU A 759 18.97 -36.12 10.20
CA LEU A 759 17.97 -37.15 10.40
C LEU A 759 17.88 -37.50 11.89
N ASP A 760 16.71 -37.26 12.47
CA ASP A 760 16.43 -37.59 13.87
C ASP A 760 15.77 -38.97 14.01
N ALA A 761 15.98 -39.61 15.15
CA ALA A 761 15.34 -40.88 15.47
C ALA A 761 13.82 -40.70 15.58
N ALA A 762 13.05 -41.66 15.07
CA ALA A 762 11.58 -41.61 15.04
C ALA A 762 10.97 -40.38 14.31
N CYS A 763 11.75 -39.69 13.47
CA CYS A 763 11.28 -38.55 12.69
C CYS A 763 10.94 -38.97 11.24
N PRO A 764 9.73 -38.69 10.71
CA PRO A 764 9.35 -39.12 9.37
C PRO A 764 9.89 -38.24 8.23
N HIS A 765 10.74 -37.25 8.53
CA HIS A 765 11.28 -36.32 7.54
C HIS A 765 12.77 -36.05 7.78
N VAL A 766 13.42 -35.57 6.71
CA VAL A 766 14.82 -35.12 6.72
C VAL A 766 14.81 -33.60 6.85
N ARG A 767 15.70 -33.04 7.68
CA ARG A 767 15.82 -31.60 7.84
C ARG A 767 17.08 -31.10 7.14
N PHE A 768 16.94 -29.99 6.44
CA PHE A 768 18.03 -29.33 5.74
C PHE A 768 18.22 -27.94 6.36
N GLN A 769 19.38 -27.68 6.94
CA GLN A 769 19.72 -26.37 7.49
C GLN A 769 20.75 -25.71 6.58
N THR A 770 20.28 -24.78 5.76
CA THR A 770 21.13 -24.08 4.79
C THR A 770 21.52 -22.70 5.31
N GLN A 771 22.82 -22.44 5.33
CA GLN A 771 23.38 -21.11 5.53
C GLN A 771 24.03 -20.65 4.23
N VAL A 772 23.63 -19.48 3.76
CA VAL A 772 24.20 -18.90 2.55
C VAL A 772 24.85 -17.58 2.90
N ARG A 773 26.15 -17.46 2.60
CA ARG A 773 26.86 -16.19 2.64
C ARG A 773 26.82 -15.60 1.24
N TYR A 774 25.93 -14.64 1.02
CA TYR A 774 25.87 -13.87 -0.22
C TYR A 774 26.87 -12.72 -0.20
N ALA A 775 27.59 -12.51 -1.30
CA ALA A 775 28.19 -11.21 -1.60
C ALA A 775 27.26 -10.48 -2.58
N CYS A 776 26.72 -9.33 -2.16
CA CYS A 776 25.74 -8.56 -2.91
C CYS A 776 26.30 -8.13 -4.28
N ASN A 777 25.50 -8.37 -5.34
CA ASN A 777 25.55 -7.83 -6.72
C ASN A 777 25.07 -8.84 -7.79
N LEU A 778 24.40 -9.94 -7.41
CA LEU A 778 24.05 -10.99 -8.35
C LEU A 778 22.53 -11.15 -8.45
N LEU A 779 22.01 -10.90 -9.64
CA LEU A 779 20.63 -11.11 -10.09
C LEU A 779 20.37 -12.62 -10.20
N TRP A 780 20.45 -13.35 -9.09
CA TRP A 780 20.44 -14.80 -9.06
C TRP A 780 19.51 -15.33 -7.97
N LYS A 781 18.59 -16.24 -8.33
CA LYS A 781 17.82 -17.01 -7.35
C LYS A 781 18.43 -18.39 -7.14
N LEU A 782 18.69 -18.73 -5.88
CA LEU A 782 19.19 -20.05 -5.48
C LEU A 782 18.05 -20.89 -4.93
N PHE A 783 17.74 -22.04 -5.54
CA PHE A 783 16.75 -22.97 -5.04
C PHE A 783 17.32 -24.39 -4.94
N PRO A 784 17.01 -25.15 -3.88
CA PRO A 784 17.12 -26.60 -3.93
C PRO A 784 16.00 -27.15 -4.81
N LEU A 785 16.34 -27.72 -5.96
CA LEU A 785 15.39 -28.43 -6.80
C LEU A 785 15.14 -29.84 -6.27
N LEU A 786 13.86 -30.18 -6.27
CA LEU A 786 13.39 -31.56 -6.21
C LEU A 786 12.81 -31.87 -7.59
N ASN A 787 13.39 -32.84 -8.29
CA ASN A 787 12.81 -33.34 -9.53
C ASN A 787 11.55 -34.22 -9.26
N THR A 788 10.85 -33.99 -8.14
CA THR A 788 9.85 -34.92 -7.59
C THR A 788 8.68 -34.17 -6.93
N PRO A 789 7.45 -34.71 -6.99
CA PRO A 789 6.27 -34.09 -6.38
C PRO A 789 6.21 -34.38 -4.86
N ILE A 790 7.31 -34.17 -4.15
CA ILE A 790 7.36 -34.35 -2.70
C ILE A 790 6.99 -33.00 -2.05
N PRO A 791 5.97 -32.95 -1.17
CA PRO A 791 5.67 -31.74 -0.42
C PRO A 791 6.85 -31.38 0.51
N VAL A 792 7.43 -30.21 0.28
CA VAL A 792 8.48 -29.63 1.14
C VAL A 792 7.84 -28.66 2.09
N TYR A 793 8.09 -28.85 3.38
CA TYR A 793 7.76 -27.88 4.40
C TYR A 793 9.03 -27.09 4.74
N VAL A 794 9.11 -25.84 4.28
CA VAL A 794 10.13 -24.89 4.70
C VAL A 794 9.68 -24.34 6.07
N LEU A 795 10.38 -24.71 7.14
CA LEU A 795 10.04 -24.35 8.53
C LEU A 795 10.73 -23.09 9.05
#